data_AF-A0A970T790-F1
#
_entry.id   AF-A0A970T790-F1
#
_cell.length_a   1.000
_cell.length_b   1.000
_cell.length_c   1.000
_cell.angle_alpha   90.00
_cell.angle_beta   90.00
_cell.angle_gamma   90.00
#
_symmetry.space_group_name_H-M   'P 1'
#
loop_
_entity.id
_entity.type
_entity.pdbx_description
1 polymer ?
#
loop_
_entity_poly.entity_id
_entity_poly.type
_entity_poly.pdbx_seq_one_letter_code
_entity_poly.pdbx_strand_id
1 'polypeptide(L)'
;MYKLISLLALFCVGTMLAQNRMGDYVGTASWNDDVRGSDRILQYVPHEDAFYCVNGENRFTRALYGGYTSYRLETGDRPVFALFLNSESARNVQFDLTYNGVRLPLDSTDFCESFYSMGQRRYRLRDHRWGNGELRISAACLNSKESALWEFTTKGFVGEVVLQVKIHDVFVKKMVRNGDLGVDDPRSFEADGEPLSVQMWKMGGTAVSYACADRFEMRVQVDGKEEFERNTQENRETGHRIEFQTPDPFLNLLDDALMFASEGAWDGETWLHGAIGWRTPLNGWRAGYLSDVLGWPERAISHFNAYAESQVTQVPAIFPHPAQDARAAYAVAEKKWGTPMYSDGYICSKPHRNDQMNHYDMNLNYIDALLWHFQYDADTAYMRQMWPVIVRHLAWEKRNFDPDGDHLYDAYCCIWASDALYYSGGAVTHSSAYNYRGNLLAAKIAEKIGEDGSRYLREAEAILEAMDNSLWVSTSPDVGHWAEYRDLMGLQRVHEDAAIWSVYIPVDCELGSPAQRYQSTRYVDEHIPHIPLEFTVPAKYYSFWPQRSSEEELYLVSTSDWMPYNWSLNNVASSEIMNLALAYFKAGRPDEGYRLLKGNIMDQMYVGISPGNFGQLSFYDAARGECYRDFSDNTGVSARALIQGLFGIVPQALDGLCILRPGFPADWDEVSIRTPYLSYSFRRENGKDIYEIHQNFKQPLKIIFRQNLGDGRYLDHEGTSDPVQCIEIQTAQPVSCQTFDSVVKTVPDVVKLGLADPTQGFIRRTAVDLSSAFNAEVDDIFKQQYLSPRPAVTTLQIPVQGVGEWCHPLYLPEINDSVFRTCIRAGTFEAAGIRFSTPVVGKNVIYTSLWDNFPNEAVVPLEGKARFAYLLLAGSTNPMQTHIDNAWVLVDYQDGSRDTLRLLPPFNWCPIEQDYFVDGKAFSTVKPRPIRICLGTGDVSRDLGALYQIKAVYGRELPGGAIQMLKMPLNSRKRLRSLTLRVLSNDVVVGLMAVTLEK
;
A
#
# COMPACT_ATOMS: atom_id res chain seq x y z
N MET A 1 30.17 53.21 11.15
CA MET A 1 28.72 53.06 10.86
C MET A 1 28.42 52.06 9.71
N TYR A 2 29.36 51.17 9.35
CA TYR A 2 29.16 50.09 8.36
C TYR A 2 29.47 48.68 8.90
N LYS A 3 29.72 48.54 10.22
CA LYS A 3 30.01 47.26 10.89
C LYS A 3 28.91 46.82 11.89
N LEU A 4 27.81 47.58 11.99
CA LEU A 4 26.68 47.26 12.88
C LEU A 4 25.44 46.72 12.12
N ILE A 5 25.41 46.85 10.79
CA ILE A 5 24.29 46.39 9.95
C ILE A 5 24.48 44.92 9.52
N SER A 6 25.72 44.43 9.46
CA SER A 6 26.00 43.03 9.10
C SER A 6 25.83 42.03 10.25
N LEU A 7 25.76 42.48 11.52
CA LEU A 7 25.51 41.60 12.67
C LEU A 7 24.01 41.42 12.99
N LEU A 8 23.14 42.32 12.55
CA LEU A 8 21.68 42.19 12.70
C LEU A 8 21.03 41.37 11.57
N ALA A 9 21.66 41.29 10.39
CA ALA A 9 21.24 40.39 9.31
C ALA A 9 21.60 38.92 9.57
N LEU A 10 22.61 38.64 10.43
CA LEU A 10 22.97 37.28 10.82
C LEU A 10 22.14 36.70 11.98
N PHE A 11 21.31 37.52 12.65
CA PHE A 11 20.41 37.05 13.71
C PHE A 11 18.95 36.84 13.26
N CYS A 12 18.62 37.14 11.99
CA CYS A 12 17.29 36.86 11.41
C CYS A 12 17.29 35.64 10.46
N VAL A 13 18.39 34.90 10.37
CA VAL A 13 18.51 33.67 9.52
C VAL A 13 18.86 32.43 10.35
N GLY A 14 19.02 32.57 11.68
CA GLY A 14 19.19 31.44 12.59
C GLY A 14 17.93 31.25 13.43
N THR A 15 17.34 30.06 13.38
CA THR A 15 16.06 29.64 14.01
C THR A 15 14.78 29.87 13.19
N MET A 16 14.81 29.58 11.89
CA MET A 16 13.72 28.73 11.39
C MET A 16 14.01 27.34 11.96
N LEU A 17 13.36 26.99 13.07
CA LEU A 17 13.15 25.58 13.38
C LEU A 17 12.57 24.98 12.11
N ALA A 18 13.27 24.01 11.51
CA ALA A 18 12.71 23.24 10.41
C ALA A 18 11.41 22.62 10.94
N GLN A 19 10.28 23.22 10.60
CA GLN A 19 8.99 22.58 10.76
C GLN A 19 9.01 21.43 9.76
N ASN A 20 9.11 20.20 10.26
CA ASN A 20 8.84 19.03 9.45
C ASN A 20 7.37 19.14 9.05
N ARG A 21 7.09 19.55 7.81
CA ARG A 21 5.74 19.47 7.24
C ARG A 21 5.34 18.00 7.14
N MET A 22 4.04 17.69 7.18
CA MET A 22 3.57 16.35 6.81
C MET A 22 4.02 16.06 5.37
N GLY A 23 5.01 15.19 5.22
CA GLY A 23 5.64 14.86 3.93
C GLY A 23 7.01 15.50 3.66
N ASP A 24 7.52 16.40 4.51
CA ASP A 24 8.90 16.89 4.43
C ASP A 24 9.84 15.89 5.13
N TYR A 25 10.26 14.86 4.39
CA TYR A 25 11.44 14.08 4.76
C TYR A 25 12.50 14.16 3.67
N VAL A 26 13.77 14.22 4.08
CA VAL A 26 14.91 14.02 3.19
C VAL A 26 14.74 12.65 2.49
N GLY A 27 14.47 12.65 1.16
CA GLY A 27 14.13 11.45 0.37
C GLY A 27 12.68 11.37 -0.16
N THR A 28 11.96 12.49 -0.19
CA THR A 28 10.54 12.63 -0.60
C THR A 28 10.33 13.29 -1.96
N ALA A 29 11.39 13.66 -2.68
CA ALA A 29 11.24 14.05 -4.07
C ALA A 29 10.74 12.84 -4.88
N SER A 30 9.53 12.95 -5.41
CA SER A 30 9.03 12.03 -6.42
C SER A 30 9.73 12.37 -7.73
N TRP A 31 10.45 11.39 -8.30
CA TRP A 31 11.04 11.53 -9.64
C TRP A 31 10.04 11.23 -10.76
N ASN A 32 8.75 11.14 -10.40
CA ASN A 32 7.66 10.80 -11.31
C ASN A 32 6.69 11.97 -11.51
N ASP A 33 6.99 13.16 -10.98
CA ASP A 33 6.07 14.31 -11.04
C ASP A 33 5.88 14.86 -12.45
N ASP A 34 6.89 14.75 -13.31
CA ASP A 34 6.86 15.16 -14.72
C ASP A 34 6.08 14.20 -15.62
N VAL A 35 6.05 12.90 -15.28
CA VAL A 35 5.30 11.87 -16.01
C VAL A 35 3.89 11.66 -15.46
N ARG A 36 3.55 12.25 -14.32
CA ARG A 36 2.24 12.07 -13.66
C ARG A 36 1.10 12.56 -14.56
N GLY A 37 0.15 11.66 -14.83
CA GLY A 37 -1.00 11.96 -15.70
C GLY A 37 -0.67 12.01 -17.20
N SER A 38 0.54 11.61 -17.60
CA SER A 38 0.87 11.39 -19.01
C SER A 38 0.16 10.15 -19.57
N ASP A 39 -0.09 10.15 -20.88
CA ASP A 39 -0.61 8.97 -21.58
C ASP A 39 0.40 7.83 -21.45
N ARG A 40 -0.06 6.69 -20.95
CA ARG A 40 0.79 5.50 -20.84
C ARG A 40 0.78 4.71 -22.13
N ILE A 41 1.88 4.01 -22.39
CA ILE A 41 2.03 3.13 -23.55
C ILE A 41 2.46 1.75 -23.08
N LEU A 42 2.02 0.71 -23.79
CA LEU A 42 2.53 -0.64 -23.57
C LEU A 42 4.02 -0.69 -23.91
N GLN A 43 4.87 -1.01 -22.92
CA GLN A 43 6.33 -1.05 -23.03
C GLN A 43 6.82 -2.43 -23.47
N TYR A 44 6.25 -3.48 -22.87
CA TYR A 44 6.64 -4.87 -23.06
C TYR A 44 5.47 -5.75 -23.50
N VAL A 45 5.77 -6.85 -24.18
CA VAL A 45 4.82 -7.93 -24.53
C VAL A 45 5.45 -9.30 -24.30
N PRO A 46 4.67 -10.36 -24.08
CA PRO A 46 5.21 -11.72 -24.05
C PRO A 46 5.62 -12.17 -25.46
N HIS A 47 6.89 -12.54 -25.63
CA HIS A 47 7.40 -13.11 -26.88
C HIS A 47 8.67 -13.95 -26.64
N GLU A 48 8.75 -15.13 -27.28
CA GLU A 48 9.86 -16.08 -27.11
C GLU A 48 10.19 -16.38 -25.63
N ASP A 49 9.14 -16.65 -24.84
CA ASP A 49 9.21 -16.94 -23.39
C ASP A 49 9.99 -15.87 -22.60
N ALA A 50 9.78 -14.59 -22.97
CA ALA A 50 10.42 -13.45 -22.34
C ALA A 50 9.54 -12.20 -22.34
N PHE A 51 9.81 -11.31 -21.39
CA PHE A 51 9.37 -9.93 -21.47
C PHE A 51 10.16 -9.26 -22.60
N TYR A 52 9.47 -8.96 -23.70
CA TYR A 52 10.07 -8.49 -24.94
C TYR A 52 9.75 -7.02 -25.19
N CYS A 53 10.75 -6.26 -25.61
CA CYS A 53 10.55 -4.97 -26.24
C CYS A 53 11.38 -4.81 -27.51
N VAL A 54 10.86 -4.02 -28.44
CA VAL A 54 11.58 -3.61 -29.67
C VAL A 54 11.77 -2.11 -29.69
N ASN A 55 13.02 -1.69 -29.86
CA ASN A 55 13.47 -0.30 -29.81
C ASN A 55 12.98 0.44 -28.55
N GLY A 56 13.00 -0.22 -27.40
CA GLY A 56 12.75 0.45 -26.12
C GLY A 56 13.85 1.46 -25.80
N GLU A 57 13.54 2.42 -24.92
CA GLU A 57 14.43 3.54 -24.60
C GLU A 57 14.66 3.68 -23.09
N ASN A 58 13.96 2.91 -22.26
CA ASN A 58 14.11 2.98 -20.82
C ASN A 58 15.48 2.41 -20.41
N ARG A 59 16.13 3.05 -19.44
CA ARG A 59 17.51 2.75 -19.03
C ARG A 59 17.52 2.16 -17.63
N PHE A 60 18.41 1.20 -17.38
CA PHE A 60 18.57 0.52 -16.08
C PHE A 60 17.24 -0.03 -15.50
N THR A 61 16.40 -0.56 -16.38
CA THR A 61 15.04 -1.02 -16.08
C THR A 61 14.99 -2.28 -15.23
N ARG A 62 15.97 -3.19 -15.35
CA ARG A 62 15.94 -4.47 -14.64
C ARG A 62 17.27 -4.82 -14.00
N ALA A 63 17.23 -5.17 -12.72
CA ALA A 63 18.34 -5.75 -11.99
C ALA A 63 18.41 -7.27 -12.24
N LEU A 64 19.63 -7.77 -12.45
CA LEU A 64 19.96 -9.20 -12.44
C LEU A 64 20.75 -9.49 -11.17
N TYR A 65 20.21 -10.32 -10.28
CA TYR A 65 20.78 -10.61 -8.96
C TYR A 65 21.90 -11.65 -9.04
N GLY A 66 22.99 -11.46 -8.27
CA GLY A 66 24.19 -12.32 -8.27
C GLY A 66 24.38 -13.13 -6.99
N GLY A 67 23.33 -13.80 -6.53
CA GLY A 67 23.30 -14.49 -5.24
C GLY A 67 22.80 -13.60 -4.10
N TYR A 68 23.25 -13.88 -2.87
CA TYR A 68 22.65 -13.35 -1.65
C TYR A 68 23.22 -12.00 -1.16
N THR A 69 24.23 -11.46 -1.85
CA THR A 69 24.78 -10.14 -1.53
C THR A 69 23.97 -9.04 -2.22
N SER A 70 24.32 -7.78 -1.96
CA SER A 70 23.74 -6.65 -2.69
C SER A 70 24.30 -6.50 -4.11
N TYR A 71 25.23 -7.36 -4.54
CA TYR A 71 25.81 -7.31 -5.87
C TYR A 71 24.78 -7.65 -6.95
N ARG A 72 24.69 -6.80 -7.98
CA ARG A 72 23.80 -7.00 -9.11
C ARG A 72 24.26 -6.25 -10.35
N LEU A 73 23.71 -6.66 -11.49
CA LEU A 73 23.87 -6.00 -12.78
C LEU A 73 22.55 -5.32 -13.16
N GLU A 74 22.57 -3.99 -13.23
CA GLU A 74 21.47 -3.21 -13.81
C GLU A 74 21.55 -3.24 -15.33
N THR A 75 20.40 -3.42 -15.99
CA THR A 75 20.29 -3.56 -17.45
C THR A 75 19.17 -2.66 -17.99
N GLY A 76 19.31 -2.13 -19.21
CA GLY A 76 18.28 -1.31 -19.88
C GLY A 76 17.49 -2.03 -20.98
N ASP A 77 16.57 -1.32 -21.63
CA ASP A 77 15.93 -1.75 -22.90
C ASP A 77 16.90 -1.80 -24.08
N ARG A 78 18.00 -1.05 -23.96
CA ARG A 78 19.16 -1.09 -24.85
C ARG A 78 20.38 -1.53 -24.03
N PRO A 79 21.47 -2.00 -24.65
CA PRO A 79 22.63 -2.57 -23.95
C PRO A 79 23.49 -1.50 -23.24
N VAL A 80 22.91 -0.89 -22.21
CA VAL A 80 23.56 -0.07 -21.18
C VAL A 80 23.47 -0.82 -19.85
N PHE A 81 24.56 -0.81 -19.10
CA PHE A 81 24.70 -1.63 -17.90
C PHE A 81 25.29 -0.84 -16.74
N ALA A 82 25.00 -1.28 -15.51
CA ALA A 82 25.74 -0.82 -14.34
C ALA A 82 25.96 -1.95 -13.34
N LEU A 83 27.17 -2.00 -12.79
CA LEU A 83 27.57 -2.92 -11.73
C LEU A 83 27.30 -2.22 -10.41
N PHE A 84 26.49 -2.82 -9.55
CA PHE A 84 26.21 -2.28 -8.23
C PHE A 84 26.73 -3.23 -7.17
N LEU A 85 27.41 -2.70 -6.15
CA LEU A 85 27.80 -3.44 -4.94
C LEU A 85 27.10 -2.88 -3.71
N ASN A 86 27.08 -1.55 -3.54
CA ASN A 86 26.37 -0.86 -2.46
C ASN A 86 26.11 0.60 -2.86
N SER A 87 25.41 1.35 -2.00
CA SER A 87 24.97 2.72 -2.24
C SER A 87 26.07 3.72 -2.64
N GLU A 88 27.32 3.45 -2.28
CA GLU A 88 28.49 4.31 -2.58
C GLU A 88 29.45 3.68 -3.59
N SER A 89 29.12 2.49 -4.09
CA SER A 89 29.99 1.67 -4.91
C SER A 89 29.21 1.05 -6.06
N ALA A 90 29.10 1.81 -7.15
CA ALA A 90 28.56 1.36 -8.42
C ALA A 90 29.42 1.87 -9.59
N ARG A 91 29.36 1.19 -10.74
CA ARG A 91 30.08 1.55 -11.96
C ARG A 91 29.19 1.39 -13.18
N ASN A 92 29.20 2.39 -14.06
CA ASN A 92 28.54 2.31 -15.36
C ASN A 92 29.42 1.50 -16.32
N VAL A 93 28.81 0.66 -17.15
CA VAL A 93 29.49 -0.17 -18.16
C VAL A 93 28.84 0.08 -19.51
N GLN A 94 29.65 0.56 -20.47
CA GLN A 94 29.23 0.83 -21.83
C GLN A 94 30.00 -0.02 -22.82
N PHE A 95 29.31 -0.51 -23.85
CA PHE A 95 29.92 -1.22 -24.97
C PHE A 95 29.76 -0.42 -26.25
N ASP A 96 30.83 -0.35 -27.05
CA ASP A 96 30.80 0.17 -28.40
C ASP A 96 31.28 -0.91 -29.39
N LEU A 97 30.80 -0.85 -30.62
CA LEU A 97 31.30 -1.65 -31.73
C LEU A 97 31.89 -0.74 -32.80
N THR A 98 33.10 -1.10 -33.27
CA THR A 98 33.74 -0.47 -34.43
C THR A 98 33.78 -1.45 -35.60
N TYR A 99 33.21 -1.04 -36.72
CA TYR A 99 33.20 -1.79 -37.98
C TYR A 99 33.50 -0.85 -39.15
N ASN A 100 34.38 -1.27 -40.06
CA ASN A 100 34.84 -0.45 -41.20
C ASN A 100 35.29 0.97 -40.82
N GLY A 101 35.95 1.11 -39.66
CA GLY A 101 36.46 2.39 -39.15
C GLY A 101 35.41 3.31 -38.51
N VAL A 102 34.14 2.89 -38.43
CA VAL A 102 33.06 3.65 -37.78
C VAL A 102 32.77 3.04 -36.42
N ARG A 103 32.89 3.85 -35.35
CA ARG A 103 32.56 3.48 -33.97
C ARG A 103 31.11 3.86 -33.65
N LEU A 104 30.41 2.97 -32.95
CA LEU A 104 29.02 3.13 -32.54
C LEU A 104 28.80 2.60 -31.11
N PRO A 105 28.31 3.42 -30.17
CA PRO A 105 27.78 2.93 -28.90
C PRO A 105 26.61 1.96 -29.13
N LEU A 106 26.63 0.81 -28.46
CA LEU A 106 25.66 -0.26 -28.70
C LEU A 106 24.24 0.11 -28.24
N ASP A 107 24.10 1.04 -27.31
CA ASP A 107 22.79 1.56 -26.90
C ASP A 107 22.21 2.57 -27.91
N SER A 108 22.98 2.95 -28.94
CA SER A 108 22.61 3.92 -29.97
C SER A 108 22.42 3.29 -31.36
N THR A 109 22.22 1.97 -31.44
CA THR A 109 21.94 1.27 -32.71
C THR A 109 20.55 1.60 -33.24
N ASP A 110 20.38 1.59 -34.57
CA ASP A 110 19.07 1.86 -35.19
C ASP A 110 17.99 0.87 -34.76
N PHE A 111 18.37 -0.40 -34.56
CA PHE A 111 17.47 -1.47 -34.20
C PHE A 111 18.00 -2.25 -33.00
N CYS A 112 17.13 -2.50 -32.03
CA CYS A 112 17.38 -3.29 -30.84
C CYS A 112 16.12 -4.07 -30.45
N GLU A 113 16.25 -5.38 -30.28
CA GLU A 113 15.29 -6.17 -29.51
C GLU A 113 15.90 -6.50 -28.15
N SER A 114 15.10 -6.47 -27.11
CA SER A 114 15.49 -6.86 -25.76
C SER A 114 14.53 -7.89 -25.18
N PHE A 115 15.09 -8.88 -24.50
CA PHE A 115 14.37 -9.99 -23.89
C PHE A 115 14.85 -10.15 -22.44
N TYR A 116 13.92 -10.15 -21.48
CA TYR A 116 14.20 -10.53 -20.10
C TYR A 116 13.47 -11.84 -19.75
N SER A 117 14.25 -12.81 -19.29
CA SER A 117 13.79 -14.15 -18.91
C SER A 117 14.93 -14.89 -18.19
N MET A 118 14.64 -15.75 -17.23
CA MET A 118 15.57 -16.68 -16.59
C MET A 118 16.78 -15.96 -15.97
N GLY A 119 16.54 -14.83 -15.31
CA GLY A 119 17.60 -14.02 -14.69
C GLY A 119 18.62 -13.47 -15.69
N GLN A 120 18.27 -13.41 -16.98
CA GLN A 120 19.15 -12.95 -18.05
C GLN A 120 18.49 -11.84 -18.88
N ARG A 121 19.33 -10.92 -19.36
CA ARG A 121 18.94 -9.90 -20.34
C ARG A 121 19.62 -10.19 -21.67
N ARG A 122 18.84 -10.40 -22.72
CA ARG A 122 19.34 -10.69 -24.07
C ARG A 122 19.01 -9.56 -25.02
N TYR A 123 19.90 -9.28 -25.97
CA TYR A 123 19.73 -8.25 -26.99
C TYR A 123 20.03 -8.78 -28.39
N ARG A 124 19.27 -8.31 -29.39
CA ARG A 124 19.58 -8.47 -30.83
C ARG A 124 19.71 -7.10 -31.46
N LEU A 125 20.90 -6.77 -31.95
CA LEU A 125 21.23 -5.45 -32.48
C LEU A 125 21.50 -5.51 -33.98
N ARG A 126 20.95 -4.55 -34.70
CA ARG A 126 21.24 -4.31 -36.13
C ARG A 126 21.39 -2.82 -36.36
N ASP A 127 22.20 -2.47 -37.35
CA ASP A 127 22.46 -1.09 -37.69
C ASP A 127 22.76 -0.96 -39.19
N HIS A 128 22.29 0.12 -39.82
CA HIS A 128 22.50 0.36 -41.25
C HIS A 128 23.99 0.39 -41.63
N ARG A 129 24.88 0.77 -40.69
CA ARG A 129 26.34 0.82 -40.89
C ARG A 129 26.98 -0.57 -40.94
N TRP A 130 26.28 -1.62 -40.53
CA TRP A 130 26.80 -2.99 -40.43
C TRP A 130 26.45 -3.88 -41.62
N GLY A 131 25.66 -3.37 -42.59
CA GLY A 131 25.14 -4.18 -43.69
C GLY A 131 24.23 -5.29 -43.18
N ASN A 132 24.60 -6.55 -43.40
CA ASN A 132 23.87 -7.72 -42.88
C ASN A 132 24.38 -8.18 -41.50
N GLY A 133 25.26 -7.40 -40.86
CA GLY A 133 25.81 -7.71 -39.55
C GLY A 133 24.77 -7.61 -38.44
N GLU A 134 24.75 -8.61 -37.56
CA GLU A 134 23.96 -8.67 -36.35
C GLU A 134 24.86 -8.97 -35.16
N LEU A 135 24.70 -8.21 -34.07
CA LEU A 135 25.34 -8.50 -32.79
C LEU A 135 24.26 -8.96 -31.80
N ARG A 136 24.50 -10.11 -31.17
CA ARG A 136 23.71 -10.58 -30.03
C ARG A 136 24.50 -10.46 -28.75
N ILE A 137 23.83 -10.10 -27.68
CA ILE A 137 24.42 -9.97 -26.33
C ILE A 137 23.52 -10.74 -25.37
N SER A 138 24.11 -11.56 -24.51
CA SER A 138 23.43 -12.15 -23.36
C SER A 138 24.17 -11.75 -22.09
N ALA A 139 23.48 -11.13 -21.15
CA ALA A 139 24.04 -10.65 -19.89
C ALA A 139 23.38 -11.36 -18.69
N ALA A 140 24.20 -11.71 -17.70
CA ALA A 140 23.77 -12.38 -16.48
C ALA A 140 24.66 -11.98 -15.28
N CYS A 141 24.15 -12.14 -14.06
CA CYS A 141 24.98 -12.21 -12.86
C CYS A 141 25.22 -13.66 -12.46
N LEU A 142 26.35 -13.91 -11.80
CA LEU A 142 26.68 -15.22 -11.25
C LEU A 142 26.14 -15.37 -9.83
N ASN A 143 25.54 -16.52 -9.53
CA ASN A 143 25.10 -16.83 -8.16
C ASN A 143 26.26 -17.24 -7.24
N SER A 144 27.34 -17.77 -7.81
CA SER A 144 28.48 -18.31 -7.05
C SER A 144 29.48 -17.25 -6.56
N LYS A 145 29.45 -16.04 -7.14
CA LYS A 145 30.37 -14.94 -6.80
C LYS A 145 29.83 -13.60 -7.30
N GLU A 146 30.31 -12.50 -6.71
CA GLU A 146 30.00 -11.12 -7.13
C GLU A 146 30.63 -10.77 -8.49
N SER A 147 30.05 -11.31 -9.56
CA SER A 147 30.55 -11.15 -10.92
C SER A 147 29.42 -11.15 -11.95
N ALA A 148 29.60 -10.34 -12.98
CA ALA A 148 28.70 -10.27 -14.13
C ALA A 148 29.37 -10.88 -15.37
N LEU A 149 28.57 -11.55 -16.21
CA LEU A 149 29.02 -12.17 -17.45
C LEU A 149 28.27 -11.62 -18.65
N TRP A 150 28.99 -11.50 -19.76
CA TRP A 150 28.44 -11.19 -21.07
C TRP A 150 28.94 -12.19 -22.11
N GLU A 151 28.01 -12.75 -22.87
CA GLU A 151 28.27 -13.46 -24.12
C GLU A 151 27.97 -12.53 -25.29
N PHE A 152 28.90 -12.41 -26.23
CA PHE A 152 28.74 -11.68 -27.49
C PHE A 152 28.79 -12.65 -28.66
N THR A 153 27.80 -12.57 -29.54
CA THR A 153 27.77 -13.36 -30.79
C THR A 153 27.63 -12.44 -31.99
N THR A 154 28.59 -12.50 -32.91
CA THR A 154 28.52 -11.79 -34.20
C THR A 154 27.99 -12.73 -35.28
N LYS A 155 27.16 -12.22 -36.18
CA LYS A 155 26.68 -12.96 -37.37
C LYS A 155 26.63 -12.03 -38.58
N GLY A 156 26.96 -12.54 -39.76
CA GLY A 156 26.73 -11.84 -41.03
C GLY A 156 27.64 -10.64 -41.34
N PHE A 157 28.64 -10.33 -40.52
CA PHE A 157 29.61 -9.28 -40.83
C PHE A 157 30.62 -9.76 -41.89
N VAL A 158 30.93 -8.90 -42.86
CA VAL A 158 31.97 -9.15 -43.86
C VAL A 158 33.26 -8.50 -43.37
N GLY A 159 33.97 -9.16 -42.48
CA GLY A 159 35.24 -8.68 -41.92
C GLY A 159 35.33 -8.81 -40.40
N GLU A 160 36.36 -8.18 -39.85
CA GLU A 160 36.60 -8.09 -38.40
C GLU A 160 35.74 -6.98 -37.78
N VAL A 161 35.19 -7.25 -36.59
CA VAL A 161 34.57 -6.24 -35.74
C VAL A 161 35.42 -6.05 -34.48
N VAL A 162 35.50 -4.82 -33.99
CA VAL A 162 36.19 -4.50 -32.74
C VAL A 162 35.15 -4.10 -31.70
N LEU A 163 35.04 -4.87 -30.63
CA LEU A 163 34.26 -4.49 -29.47
C LEU A 163 35.14 -3.73 -28.49
N GLN A 164 34.56 -2.72 -27.85
CA GLN A 164 35.18 -1.93 -26.81
C GLN A 164 34.24 -1.87 -25.60
N VAL A 165 34.77 -2.11 -24.41
CA VAL A 165 34.09 -1.83 -23.15
C VAL A 165 34.75 -0.65 -22.45
N LYS A 166 33.92 0.22 -21.88
CA LYS A 166 34.33 1.32 -21.01
C LYS A 166 33.65 1.15 -19.66
N ILE A 167 34.43 1.27 -18.60
CA ILE A 167 33.90 1.41 -17.24
C ILE A 167 34.02 2.87 -16.83
N HIS A 168 32.91 3.46 -16.42
CA HIS A 168 32.86 4.81 -15.88
C HIS A 168 32.44 4.78 -14.41
N ASP A 169 32.76 5.87 -13.74
CA ASP A 169 32.06 6.22 -12.53
C ASP A 169 30.57 6.49 -12.84
N VAL A 170 29.70 6.29 -11.85
CA VAL A 170 28.27 6.63 -11.96
C VAL A 170 28.02 8.10 -11.65
N PHE A 171 26.93 8.66 -12.18
CA PHE A 171 26.51 10.05 -11.98
C PHE A 171 26.16 10.35 -10.51
N VAL A 172 25.38 9.49 -9.85
CA VAL A 172 25.09 9.63 -8.41
C VAL A 172 26.09 8.81 -7.60
N LYS A 173 26.98 9.50 -6.89
CA LYS A 173 28.04 8.86 -6.10
C LYS A 173 27.54 8.18 -4.82
N LYS A 174 26.39 8.62 -4.30
CA LYS A 174 25.76 8.07 -3.09
C LYS A 174 24.24 8.01 -3.28
N MET A 175 23.73 6.80 -3.50
CA MET A 175 22.32 6.53 -3.73
C MET A 175 21.58 6.38 -2.40
N VAL A 176 20.36 6.91 -2.28
CA VAL A 176 19.59 6.91 -1.02
C VAL A 176 18.85 5.59 -0.83
N ARG A 177 18.37 5.01 -1.93
CA ARG A 177 17.66 3.71 -1.98
C ARG A 177 18.35 2.76 -2.94
N ASN A 178 19.67 2.71 -2.90
CA ASN A 178 20.47 1.75 -3.68
C ASN A 178 20.27 1.86 -5.20
N GLY A 179 19.87 3.01 -5.74
CA GLY A 179 19.60 3.19 -7.16
C GLY A 179 18.25 2.62 -7.58
N ASP A 180 17.31 2.51 -6.65
CA ASP A 180 15.98 2.01 -6.98
C ASP A 180 15.21 2.99 -7.86
N LEU A 181 14.48 2.41 -8.80
CA LEU A 181 13.77 3.13 -9.84
C LEU A 181 12.54 3.82 -9.25
N GLY A 182 12.28 5.05 -9.69
CA GLY A 182 11.23 5.91 -9.16
C GLY A 182 11.55 6.56 -7.80
N VAL A 183 12.73 6.28 -7.21
CA VAL A 183 13.10 6.79 -5.88
C VAL A 183 14.42 7.55 -5.87
N ASP A 184 15.49 6.97 -6.43
CA ASP A 184 16.73 7.70 -6.67
C ASP A 184 16.67 8.41 -8.05
N ASP A 185 17.55 9.40 -8.28
CA ASP A 185 17.58 10.17 -9.54
C ASP A 185 17.64 9.19 -10.74
N PRO A 186 16.80 9.33 -11.77
CA PRO A 186 16.78 8.42 -12.92
C PRO A 186 18.14 8.27 -13.62
N ARG A 187 19.03 9.26 -13.47
CA ARG A 187 20.39 9.22 -14.02
C ARG A 187 21.38 8.52 -13.11
N SER A 188 20.95 7.93 -11.99
CA SER A 188 21.83 7.39 -10.94
C SER A 188 22.98 6.56 -11.48
N PHE A 189 22.69 5.69 -12.44
CA PHE A 189 23.65 4.77 -13.04
C PHE A 189 24.28 5.26 -14.35
N GLU A 190 23.97 6.47 -14.81
CA GLU A 190 24.60 7.05 -16.00
C GLU A 190 26.09 7.24 -15.79
N ALA A 191 26.85 7.22 -16.89
CA ALA A 191 28.28 7.49 -16.86
C ALA A 191 28.56 8.95 -16.46
N ASP A 192 29.56 9.14 -15.61
CA ASP A 192 30.10 10.44 -15.24
C ASP A 192 31.61 10.48 -15.47
N GLY A 193 32.07 11.56 -16.11
CA GLY A 193 33.47 11.77 -16.45
C GLY A 193 34.07 10.79 -17.46
N GLU A 194 35.40 10.83 -17.58
CA GLU A 194 36.20 9.97 -18.46
C GLU A 194 36.20 8.50 -17.98
N PRO A 195 36.36 7.52 -18.90
CA PRO A 195 36.37 6.12 -18.51
C PRO A 195 37.55 5.79 -17.59
N LEU A 196 37.26 5.09 -16.50
CA LEU A 196 38.24 4.56 -15.54
C LEU A 196 39.05 3.40 -16.13
N SER A 197 38.42 2.60 -16.99
CA SER A 197 39.10 1.56 -17.75
C SER A 197 38.49 1.40 -19.13
N VAL A 198 39.34 1.05 -20.10
CA VAL A 198 38.95 0.78 -21.48
C VAL A 198 39.65 -0.50 -21.93
N GLN A 199 38.89 -1.46 -22.44
CA GLN A 199 39.43 -2.67 -23.05
C GLN A 199 38.78 -2.89 -24.41
N MET A 200 39.54 -3.43 -25.35
CA MET A 200 39.07 -3.68 -26.71
C MET A 200 39.51 -5.07 -27.17
N TRP A 201 38.67 -5.73 -27.94
CA TRP A 201 38.99 -7.02 -28.53
C TRP A 201 38.35 -7.19 -29.90
N LYS A 202 38.94 -8.08 -30.69
CA LYS A 202 38.53 -8.35 -32.07
C LYS A 202 37.68 -9.61 -32.12
N MET A 203 36.70 -9.61 -33.02
CA MET A 203 35.89 -10.78 -33.35
C MET A 203 35.78 -10.93 -34.87
N GLY A 204 35.74 -12.17 -35.35
CA GLY A 204 35.41 -12.46 -36.74
C GLY A 204 33.94 -12.17 -37.05
N GLY A 205 33.57 -12.23 -38.32
CA GLY A 205 32.20 -11.93 -38.75
C GLY A 205 31.15 -12.96 -38.35
N THR A 206 31.57 -14.14 -37.91
CA THR A 206 30.74 -15.11 -37.18
C THR A 206 31.59 -15.73 -36.08
N ALA A 207 31.43 -15.22 -34.86
CA ALA A 207 32.24 -15.59 -33.70
C ALA A 207 31.43 -15.44 -32.41
N VAL A 208 31.90 -16.13 -31.36
CA VAL A 208 31.42 -15.97 -29.99
C VAL A 208 32.59 -15.51 -29.12
N SER A 209 32.36 -14.57 -28.22
CA SER A 209 33.35 -14.15 -27.23
C SER A 209 32.68 -13.84 -25.90
N TYR A 210 33.44 -13.95 -24.81
CA TYR A 210 32.94 -13.71 -23.47
C TYR A 210 33.72 -12.58 -22.81
N ALA A 211 33.02 -11.86 -21.94
CA ALA A 211 33.63 -10.93 -21.02
C ALA A 211 33.01 -11.10 -19.62
N CYS A 212 33.80 -10.81 -18.58
CA CYS A 212 33.35 -10.87 -17.20
C CYS A 212 33.79 -9.63 -16.43
N ALA A 213 33.01 -9.23 -15.44
CA ALA A 213 33.39 -8.20 -14.47
C ALA A 213 33.36 -8.81 -13.07
N ASP A 214 34.53 -9.16 -12.53
CA ASP A 214 34.63 -9.57 -11.13
C ASP A 214 34.58 -8.28 -10.28
N ARG A 215 33.46 -8.06 -9.58
CA ARG A 215 33.09 -6.77 -9.00
C ARG A 215 33.10 -5.65 -10.03
N PHE A 216 34.19 -4.87 -10.12
CA PHE A 216 34.38 -3.75 -11.05
C PHE A 216 35.56 -3.96 -12.01
N GLU A 217 36.25 -5.08 -11.90
CA GLU A 217 37.40 -5.39 -12.76
C GLU A 217 36.94 -6.13 -14.01
N MET A 218 36.97 -5.43 -15.15
CA MET A 218 36.60 -6.01 -16.44
C MET A 218 37.71 -6.94 -16.97
N ARG A 219 37.33 -8.06 -17.58
CA ARG A 219 38.21 -8.94 -18.36
C ARG A 219 37.48 -9.38 -19.63
N VAL A 220 38.17 -9.32 -20.77
CA VAL A 220 37.62 -9.62 -22.09
C VAL A 220 38.32 -10.81 -22.74
N GLN A 221 37.67 -11.49 -23.69
CA GLN A 221 38.15 -12.73 -24.30
C GLN A 221 38.54 -13.80 -23.27
N VAL A 222 37.76 -13.89 -22.19
CA VAL A 222 37.92 -14.93 -21.19
C VAL A 222 37.37 -16.25 -21.72
N ASP A 223 37.91 -17.37 -21.25
CA ASP A 223 37.31 -18.68 -21.44
C ASP A 223 36.09 -18.80 -20.51
N GLY A 224 34.99 -18.15 -20.92
CA GLY A 224 33.78 -18.00 -20.12
C GLY A 224 32.64 -18.92 -20.54
N LYS A 225 32.84 -19.78 -21.55
CA LYS A 225 31.77 -20.61 -22.11
C LYS A 225 31.15 -21.53 -21.06
N GLU A 226 31.98 -22.33 -20.40
CA GLU A 226 31.51 -23.28 -19.39
C GLU A 226 30.85 -22.56 -18.19
N GLU A 227 31.40 -21.41 -17.78
CA GLU A 227 30.85 -20.61 -16.68
C GLU A 227 29.48 -20.02 -17.06
N PHE A 228 29.33 -19.51 -18.28
CA PHE A 228 28.07 -18.96 -18.80
C PHE A 228 27.01 -20.05 -18.99
N GLU A 229 27.38 -21.20 -19.56
CA GLU A 229 26.49 -22.35 -19.74
C GLU A 229 26.03 -22.91 -18.38
N ARG A 230 26.94 -23.02 -17.41
CA ARG A 230 26.61 -23.43 -16.04
C ARG A 230 25.63 -22.45 -15.38
N ASN A 231 25.91 -21.15 -15.43
CA ASN A 231 25.01 -20.13 -14.86
C ASN A 231 23.63 -20.14 -15.55
N THR A 232 23.59 -20.33 -16.86
CA THR A 232 22.33 -20.45 -17.61
C THR A 232 21.53 -21.68 -17.16
N GLN A 233 22.20 -22.80 -16.91
CA GLN A 233 21.56 -24.01 -16.40
C GLN A 233 21.04 -23.82 -14.96
N GLU A 234 21.85 -23.23 -14.07
CA GLU A 234 21.43 -22.89 -12.70
C GLU A 234 20.21 -21.96 -12.70
N ASN A 235 20.21 -20.91 -13.53
CA ASN A 235 19.08 -20.01 -13.67
C ASN A 235 17.83 -20.71 -14.18
N ARG A 236 17.95 -21.65 -15.12
CA ARG A 236 16.82 -22.47 -15.57
C ARG A 236 16.27 -23.34 -14.46
N GLU A 237 17.13 -23.98 -13.68
CA GLU A 237 16.70 -24.81 -12.54
C GLU A 237 15.95 -23.98 -11.49
N THR A 238 16.38 -22.75 -11.24
CA THR A 238 15.67 -21.79 -10.38
C THR A 238 14.34 -21.36 -10.99
N GLY A 239 14.33 -20.89 -12.24
CA GLY A 239 13.11 -20.40 -12.90
C GLY A 239 12.04 -21.48 -13.09
N HIS A 240 12.43 -22.72 -13.38
CA HIS A 240 11.51 -23.87 -13.55
C HIS A 240 11.14 -24.57 -12.24
N ARG A 241 11.44 -23.98 -11.07
CA ARG A 241 10.95 -24.52 -9.79
C ARG A 241 9.42 -24.51 -9.73
N ILE A 242 8.84 -23.46 -10.28
CA ILE A 242 7.41 -23.34 -10.55
C ILE A 242 7.24 -23.08 -12.05
N GLU A 243 6.16 -23.58 -12.64
CA GLU A 243 5.88 -23.38 -14.07
C GLU A 243 4.38 -23.22 -14.28
N PHE A 244 3.99 -22.25 -15.10
CA PHE A 244 2.59 -21.97 -15.44
C PHE A 244 2.36 -22.02 -16.95
N GLN A 245 1.24 -22.63 -17.36
CA GLN A 245 0.73 -22.49 -18.71
C GLN A 245 -0.74 -22.09 -18.63
N THR A 246 -1.05 -20.90 -19.13
CA THR A 246 -2.42 -20.35 -19.17
C THR A 246 -2.77 -19.85 -20.57
N PRO A 247 -4.06 -19.67 -20.88
CA PRO A 247 -4.52 -19.04 -22.12
C PRO A 247 -4.14 -17.55 -22.23
N ASP A 248 -3.76 -16.90 -21.12
CA ASP A 248 -3.28 -15.51 -21.09
C ASP A 248 -1.74 -15.46 -21.12
N PRO A 249 -1.11 -15.12 -22.26
CA PRO A 249 0.35 -15.19 -22.40
C PRO A 249 1.10 -14.20 -21.49
N PHE A 250 0.43 -13.19 -20.92
CA PHE A 250 1.05 -12.24 -19.98
C PHE A 250 1.22 -12.84 -18.57
N LEU A 251 0.63 -13.99 -18.28
CA LEU A 251 0.82 -14.67 -16.99
C LEU A 251 1.93 -15.72 -17.03
N ASN A 252 2.24 -16.25 -18.21
CA ASN A 252 3.15 -17.38 -18.40
C ASN A 252 4.65 -17.01 -18.20
N LEU A 253 4.94 -15.76 -17.82
CA LEU A 253 6.30 -15.29 -17.48
C LEU A 253 6.42 -14.93 -15.99
N LEU A 254 5.33 -15.05 -15.24
CA LEU A 254 5.30 -14.65 -13.84
C LEU A 254 5.98 -15.66 -12.93
N ASP A 255 6.01 -16.93 -13.31
CA ASP A 255 6.76 -17.98 -12.62
C ASP A 255 8.23 -17.58 -12.51
N ASP A 256 8.87 -17.30 -13.65
CA ASP A 256 10.26 -16.88 -13.74
C ASP A 256 10.51 -15.56 -13.01
N ALA A 257 9.73 -14.52 -13.29
CA ALA A 257 9.89 -13.22 -12.66
C ALA A 257 9.80 -13.31 -11.12
N LEU A 258 8.87 -14.12 -10.61
CA LEU A 258 8.65 -14.32 -9.19
C LEU A 258 9.84 -15.02 -8.52
N MET A 259 10.39 -16.06 -9.18
CA MET A 259 11.57 -16.77 -8.67
C MET A 259 12.78 -15.83 -8.53
N PHE A 260 13.07 -15.00 -9.53
CA PHE A 260 14.24 -14.11 -9.50
C PHE A 260 14.05 -12.88 -8.61
N ALA A 261 12.84 -12.33 -8.48
CA ALA A 261 12.55 -11.30 -7.47
C ALA A 261 12.77 -11.86 -6.05
N SER A 262 12.40 -13.12 -5.83
CA SER A 262 12.61 -13.82 -4.55
C SER A 262 14.08 -14.08 -4.26
N GLU A 263 14.87 -14.51 -5.25
CA GLU A 263 16.33 -14.65 -5.08
C GLU A 263 16.98 -13.32 -4.66
N GLY A 264 16.57 -12.19 -5.25
CA GLY A 264 17.07 -10.86 -4.88
C GLY A 264 16.74 -10.44 -3.44
N ALA A 265 15.66 -10.99 -2.87
CA ALA A 265 15.18 -10.70 -1.52
C ALA A 265 15.77 -11.61 -0.43
N TRP A 266 16.52 -12.65 -0.78
CA TRP A 266 17.12 -13.58 0.17
C TRP A 266 18.57 -13.19 0.51
N ASP A 267 18.90 -13.04 1.79
CA ASP A 267 20.26 -12.65 2.24
C ASP A 267 21.19 -13.80 2.61
N GLY A 268 20.71 -15.04 2.46
CA GLY A 268 21.42 -16.26 2.84
C GLY A 268 20.89 -16.91 4.12
N GLU A 269 20.11 -16.17 4.94
CA GLU A 269 19.56 -16.66 6.21
C GLU A 269 18.11 -16.23 6.44
N THR A 270 17.76 -15.00 6.06
CA THR A 270 16.45 -14.39 6.23
C THR A 270 15.95 -13.67 4.97
N TRP A 271 14.62 -13.54 4.86
CA TRP A 271 14.00 -12.67 3.87
C TRP A 271 14.14 -11.19 4.26
N LEU A 272 14.51 -10.39 3.27
CA LEU A 272 14.66 -8.95 3.36
C LEU A 272 13.33 -8.24 3.07
N HIS A 273 13.23 -6.98 3.48
CA HIS A 273 12.04 -6.17 3.20
C HIS A 273 11.90 -5.74 1.71
N GLY A 274 13.01 -5.67 0.97
CA GLY A 274 13.01 -5.46 -0.47
C GLY A 274 14.32 -5.94 -1.10
N ALA A 275 14.30 -6.25 -2.40
CA ALA A 275 15.49 -6.72 -3.11
C ALA A 275 16.50 -5.58 -3.41
N ILE A 276 16.01 -4.35 -3.62
CA ILE A 276 16.83 -3.18 -3.97
C ILE A 276 16.63 -2.06 -2.95
N GLY A 277 15.52 -1.33 -3.05
CA GLY A 277 15.06 -0.42 -2.01
C GLY A 277 14.70 -1.21 -0.76
N TRP A 278 14.96 -0.65 0.42
CA TRP A 278 14.67 -1.30 1.70
C TRP A 278 15.33 -2.68 1.89
N ARG A 279 16.47 -2.94 1.25
CA ARG A 279 17.25 -4.18 1.40
C ARG A 279 17.86 -4.34 2.80
N THR A 280 17.04 -4.66 3.79
CA THR A 280 17.38 -4.89 5.20
C THR A 280 16.54 -6.04 5.77
N PRO A 281 17.06 -6.82 6.73
CA PRO A 281 16.28 -7.83 7.44
C PRO A 281 15.11 -7.19 8.19
N LEU A 282 13.94 -7.86 8.13
CA LEU A 282 12.75 -7.52 8.89
C LEU A 282 11.89 -8.78 9.09
N ASN A 283 11.42 -9.02 10.31
CA ASN A 283 10.85 -10.32 10.71
C ASN A 283 9.41 -10.57 10.25
N GLY A 284 8.60 -9.52 10.15
CA GLY A 284 7.15 -9.69 10.05
C GLY A 284 6.57 -9.60 8.65
N TRP A 285 7.10 -8.78 7.74
CA TRP A 285 6.41 -8.52 6.48
C TRP A 285 6.19 -9.77 5.60
N ARG A 286 5.39 -9.62 4.54
CA ARG A 286 4.87 -10.73 3.72
C ARG A 286 5.93 -11.52 2.93
N ALA A 287 7.21 -11.16 3.04
CA ALA A 287 8.31 -11.87 2.40
C ALA A 287 8.48 -13.31 2.92
N GLY A 288 8.14 -13.59 4.18
CA GLY A 288 8.25 -14.94 4.77
C GLY A 288 7.44 -16.01 4.03
N TYR A 289 6.34 -15.61 3.38
CA TYR A 289 5.51 -16.51 2.56
C TYR A 289 6.25 -17.11 1.36
N LEU A 290 7.27 -16.42 0.84
CA LEU A 290 8.00 -16.86 -0.35
C LEU A 290 8.61 -18.24 -0.17
N SER A 291 9.03 -18.58 1.05
CA SER A 291 9.62 -19.88 1.36
C SER A 291 8.70 -21.01 0.94
N ASP A 292 7.61 -21.25 1.67
CA ASP A 292 6.77 -22.41 1.43
C ASP A 292 5.96 -22.29 0.16
N VAL A 293 5.55 -21.09 -0.25
CA VAL A 293 4.73 -20.93 -1.46
C VAL A 293 5.52 -21.28 -2.73
N LEU A 294 6.82 -20.97 -2.77
CA LEU A 294 7.72 -21.34 -3.87
C LEU A 294 8.46 -22.67 -3.62
N GLY A 295 8.22 -23.30 -2.47
CA GLY A 295 8.72 -24.61 -2.12
C GLY A 295 10.16 -24.66 -1.64
N TRP A 296 10.65 -23.65 -0.92
CA TRP A 296 11.92 -23.63 -0.18
C TRP A 296 11.72 -23.78 1.34
N PRO A 297 11.28 -24.96 1.83
CA PRO A 297 11.03 -25.17 3.27
C PRO A 297 12.30 -24.97 4.12
N GLU A 298 13.49 -25.22 3.57
CA GLU A 298 14.75 -24.96 4.25
C GLU A 298 14.99 -23.47 4.53
N ARG A 299 14.58 -22.58 3.61
CA ARG A 299 14.64 -21.13 3.81
C ARG A 299 13.61 -20.68 4.84
N ALA A 300 12.44 -21.33 4.89
CA ALA A 300 11.42 -21.11 5.91
C ALA A 300 12.01 -21.38 7.30
N ILE A 301 12.57 -22.58 7.51
CA ILE A 301 13.18 -22.99 8.77
C ILE A 301 14.31 -22.04 9.18
N SER A 302 15.19 -21.66 8.25
CA SER A 302 16.26 -20.69 8.49
C SER A 302 15.71 -19.35 8.99
N HIS A 303 14.78 -18.75 8.24
CA HIS A 303 14.18 -17.46 8.56
C HIS A 303 13.45 -17.48 9.91
N PHE A 304 12.61 -18.50 10.14
CA PHE A 304 11.82 -18.58 11.37
C PHE A 304 12.70 -18.84 12.60
N ASN A 305 13.73 -19.69 12.50
CA ASN A 305 14.69 -19.90 13.60
C ASN A 305 15.43 -18.61 13.97
N ALA A 306 15.91 -17.86 12.98
CA ALA A 306 16.69 -16.65 13.20
C ALA A 306 15.94 -15.61 14.05
N TYR A 307 14.62 -15.46 13.82
CA TYR A 307 13.78 -14.54 14.59
C TYR A 307 13.16 -15.16 15.85
N ALA A 308 13.01 -16.48 15.93
CA ALA A 308 12.66 -17.14 17.19
C ALA A 308 13.70 -16.84 18.29
N GLU A 309 14.98 -16.81 17.92
CA GLU A 309 16.08 -16.41 18.82
C GLU A 309 16.04 -14.92 19.20
N SER A 310 15.33 -14.09 18.42
CA SER A 310 15.10 -12.68 18.72
C SER A 310 13.92 -12.43 19.66
N GLN A 311 13.19 -13.48 20.08
CA GLN A 311 12.10 -13.34 21.05
C GLN A 311 12.64 -13.03 22.46
N VAL A 312 12.06 -12.02 23.09
CA VAL A 312 12.33 -11.62 24.47
C VAL A 312 11.69 -12.63 25.43
N THR A 313 12.48 -13.13 26.38
CA THR A 313 12.03 -14.22 27.31
C THR A 313 12.41 -14.02 28.77
N GLN A 314 13.12 -12.94 29.10
CA GLN A 314 13.66 -12.67 30.44
C GLN A 314 13.42 -11.21 30.89
N VAL A 315 12.45 -10.53 30.28
CA VAL A 315 12.10 -9.14 30.57
C VAL A 315 10.61 -9.10 30.92
N PRO A 316 10.24 -9.35 32.18
CA PRO A 316 8.83 -9.34 32.58
C PRO A 316 8.22 -7.94 32.38
N ALA A 317 6.92 -7.89 32.05
CA ALA A 317 6.16 -6.65 32.03
C ALA A 317 5.97 -6.12 33.46
N ILE A 318 6.77 -5.13 33.86
CA ILE A 318 6.77 -4.53 35.21
C ILE A 318 6.17 -3.12 35.23
N PHE A 319 6.06 -2.46 34.08
CA PHE A 319 5.35 -1.19 33.95
C PHE A 319 3.91 -1.46 33.50
N PRO A 320 2.92 -0.75 34.06
CA PRO A 320 1.52 -0.92 33.68
C PRO A 320 1.21 -0.23 32.35
N HIS A 321 0.04 -0.52 31.79
CA HIS A 321 -0.60 0.37 30.83
C HIS A 321 -1.10 1.67 31.49
N PRO A 322 -1.18 2.78 30.74
CA PRO A 322 -0.53 3.01 29.45
C PRO A 322 0.95 3.39 29.65
N ALA A 323 1.81 2.98 28.72
CA ALA A 323 3.24 3.32 28.69
C ALA A 323 3.60 4.04 27.37
N GLN A 324 3.29 5.34 27.30
CA GLN A 324 3.43 6.19 26.11
C GLN A 324 4.66 7.11 26.18
N ASP A 325 5.34 7.36 25.05
CA ASP A 325 6.52 8.22 24.97
C ASP A 325 6.14 9.71 24.90
N ALA A 326 6.40 10.44 25.99
CA ALA A 326 6.16 11.88 26.06
C ALA A 326 6.99 12.70 25.05
N ARG A 327 8.12 12.19 24.56
CA ARG A 327 8.97 12.89 23.56
C ARG A 327 8.35 12.89 22.17
N ALA A 328 7.50 11.91 21.89
CA ALA A 328 6.71 11.80 20.67
C ALA A 328 5.26 12.22 20.94
N ALA A 329 5.07 13.21 21.82
CA ALA A 329 3.75 13.77 22.13
C ALA A 329 2.69 12.71 22.48
N TYR A 330 3.12 11.62 23.14
CA TYR A 330 2.32 10.46 23.53
C TYR A 330 1.70 9.66 22.38
N ALA A 331 2.11 9.89 21.13
CA ALA A 331 1.57 9.20 19.96
C ALA A 331 1.99 7.73 19.84
N VAL A 332 3.01 7.31 20.59
CA VAL A 332 3.67 5.99 20.48
C VAL A 332 4.04 5.42 21.83
N ALA A 333 4.15 4.09 21.88
CA ALA A 333 4.65 3.36 23.04
C ALA A 333 6.07 3.80 23.45
N GLU A 334 6.31 3.90 24.76
CA GLU A 334 7.63 4.19 25.34
C GLU A 334 8.60 3.03 25.06
N LYS A 335 9.68 3.31 24.32
CA LYS A 335 10.78 2.36 24.08
C LYS A 335 11.61 2.11 25.33
N LYS A 336 11.09 1.25 26.21
CA LYS A 336 11.68 0.91 27.50
C LYS A 336 11.40 -0.55 27.88
N TRP A 337 12.44 -1.30 28.21
CA TRP A 337 12.33 -2.70 28.62
C TRP A 337 11.48 -2.84 29.87
N GLY A 338 10.58 -3.81 29.87
CA GLY A 338 9.62 -4.09 30.93
C GLY A 338 8.30 -3.32 30.80
N THR A 339 8.13 -2.49 29.78
CA THR A 339 6.80 -1.99 29.38
C THR A 339 5.96 -3.14 28.78
N PRO A 340 4.63 -3.01 28.70
CA PRO A 340 3.79 -4.06 28.11
C PRO A 340 4.32 -4.50 26.72
N MET A 341 4.61 -3.54 25.84
CA MET A 341 5.08 -3.81 24.48
C MET A 341 6.49 -4.39 24.46
N TYR A 342 7.42 -3.82 25.23
CA TYR A 342 8.82 -4.26 25.24
C TYR A 342 9.10 -5.18 26.44
N SER A 343 8.48 -6.36 26.42
CA SER A 343 8.58 -7.40 27.46
C SER A 343 8.47 -8.81 26.85
N ASP A 344 8.42 -9.84 27.70
CA ASP A 344 8.34 -11.25 27.31
C ASP A 344 7.31 -11.53 26.21
N GLY A 345 7.77 -12.14 25.12
CA GLY A 345 6.98 -12.45 23.92
C GLY A 345 7.19 -11.49 22.75
N TYR A 346 7.73 -10.28 22.99
CA TYR A 346 8.14 -9.37 21.92
C TYR A 346 9.24 -10.00 21.04
N ILE A 347 9.13 -9.91 19.71
CA ILE A 347 10.15 -10.37 18.76
C ILE A 347 10.85 -9.16 18.16
N CYS A 348 12.14 -9.05 18.42
CA CYS A 348 12.96 -7.96 17.90
C CYS A 348 13.18 -8.09 16.38
N SER A 349 13.31 -6.95 15.71
CA SER A 349 13.29 -6.88 14.24
C SER A 349 14.59 -7.30 13.54
N LYS A 350 15.67 -7.56 14.29
CA LYS A 350 16.92 -8.09 13.73
C LYS A 350 17.08 -9.54 14.13
N PRO A 351 17.54 -10.42 13.22
CA PRO A 351 17.74 -11.83 13.53
C PRO A 351 18.79 -12.00 14.63
N HIS A 352 18.61 -13.02 15.48
CA HIS A 352 19.49 -13.40 16.60
C HIS A 352 19.71 -12.31 17.67
N ARG A 353 18.82 -11.33 17.78
CA ARG A 353 18.98 -10.16 18.66
C ARG A 353 17.70 -9.87 19.41
N ASN A 354 17.63 -10.26 20.68
CA ASN A 354 16.49 -9.99 21.57
C ASN A 354 16.65 -8.70 22.41
N ASP A 355 17.56 -7.81 22.01
CA ASP A 355 17.93 -6.59 22.73
C ASP A 355 17.71 -5.31 21.89
N GLN A 356 17.03 -5.40 20.75
CA GLN A 356 16.75 -4.27 19.86
C GLN A 356 15.26 -4.03 19.68
N MET A 357 14.76 -2.95 20.29
CA MET A 357 13.38 -2.51 20.13
C MET A 357 13.14 -1.92 18.74
N ASN A 358 12.07 -2.35 18.10
CA ASN A 358 11.46 -1.73 16.94
C ASN A 358 10.09 -1.14 17.32
N HIS A 359 9.63 -0.15 16.57
CA HIS A 359 8.32 0.46 16.79
C HIS A 359 7.16 -0.47 16.41
N TYR A 360 7.32 -1.37 15.45
CA TYR A 360 6.23 -2.16 14.88
C TYR A 360 5.86 -3.38 15.73
N ASP A 361 4.58 -3.74 15.73
CA ASP A 361 4.17 -5.13 15.99
C ASP A 361 4.36 -5.98 14.74
N MET A 362 5.60 -6.44 14.57
CA MET A 362 5.92 -7.45 13.57
C MET A 362 5.69 -8.88 14.04
N ASN A 363 5.27 -9.07 15.30
CA ASN A 363 5.04 -10.41 15.80
C ASN A 363 3.87 -11.07 15.07
N LEU A 364 2.76 -10.34 14.89
CA LEU A 364 1.56 -10.86 14.21
C LEU A 364 1.89 -11.42 12.83
N ASN A 365 2.52 -10.62 11.98
CA ASN A 365 2.82 -11.05 10.62
C ASN A 365 3.89 -12.17 10.58
N TYR A 366 4.91 -12.13 11.46
CA TYR A 366 5.91 -13.20 11.58
C TYR A 366 5.25 -14.54 11.99
N ILE A 367 4.36 -14.50 12.99
CA ILE A 367 3.67 -15.70 13.47
C ILE A 367 2.66 -16.20 12.44
N ASP A 368 1.93 -15.34 11.74
CA ASP A 368 1.05 -15.80 10.66
C ASP A 368 1.84 -16.51 9.54
N ALA A 369 2.99 -15.97 9.13
CA ALA A 369 3.87 -16.63 8.17
C ALA A 369 4.38 -18.00 8.69
N LEU A 370 4.75 -18.10 9.97
CA LEU A 370 5.13 -19.37 10.60
C LEU A 370 3.96 -20.37 10.64
N LEU A 371 2.76 -19.90 10.92
CA LEU A 371 1.56 -20.74 10.92
C LEU A 371 1.21 -21.23 9.51
N TRP A 372 1.48 -20.42 8.49
CA TRP A 372 1.41 -20.86 7.09
C TRP A 372 2.44 -21.94 6.78
N HIS A 373 3.68 -21.84 7.26
CA HIS A 373 4.68 -22.90 7.10
C HIS A 373 4.17 -24.25 7.63
N PHE A 374 3.56 -24.27 8.82
CA PHE A 374 2.98 -25.49 9.38
C PHE A 374 1.78 -26.05 8.59
N GLN A 375 1.14 -25.24 7.74
CA GLN A 375 0.11 -25.71 6.83
C GLN A 375 0.67 -26.43 5.60
N TYR A 376 1.98 -26.35 5.33
CA TYR A 376 2.62 -27.05 4.21
C TYR A 376 3.19 -28.42 4.58
N ASP A 377 3.79 -28.59 5.76
CA ASP A 377 4.50 -29.82 6.11
C ASP A 377 3.99 -30.56 7.36
N ALA A 378 3.28 -29.85 8.23
CA ALA A 378 2.86 -30.30 9.55
C ALA A 378 3.96 -31.02 10.37
N ASP A 379 5.22 -30.55 10.33
CA ASP A 379 6.32 -31.18 11.05
C ASP A 379 6.19 -31.03 12.58
N THR A 380 5.72 -32.09 13.24
CA THR A 380 5.50 -32.07 14.70
C THR A 380 6.78 -31.89 15.53
N ALA A 381 7.96 -32.22 15.00
CA ALA A 381 9.21 -31.96 15.72
C ALA A 381 9.51 -30.46 15.74
N TYR A 382 9.34 -29.81 14.59
CA TYR A 382 9.53 -28.37 14.49
C TYR A 382 8.43 -27.58 15.20
N MET A 383 7.18 -28.04 15.17
CA MET A 383 6.10 -27.47 15.99
C MET A 383 6.45 -27.48 17.48
N ARG A 384 7.00 -28.58 18.02
CA ARG A 384 7.43 -28.64 19.43
C ARG A 384 8.55 -27.65 19.73
N GLN A 385 9.47 -27.44 18.79
CA GLN A 385 10.53 -26.45 18.91
C GLN A 385 9.98 -25.02 18.95
N MET A 386 9.01 -24.70 18.08
CA MET A 386 8.44 -23.36 17.94
C MET A 386 7.29 -23.09 18.90
N TRP A 387 6.75 -24.11 19.57
CA TRP A 387 5.61 -23.99 20.47
C TRP A 387 5.80 -22.91 21.56
N PRO A 388 6.95 -22.82 22.25
CA PRO A 388 7.17 -21.75 23.24
C PRO A 388 7.13 -20.34 22.62
N VAL A 389 7.52 -20.20 21.35
CA VAL A 389 7.48 -18.91 20.64
C VAL A 389 6.03 -18.47 20.43
N ILE A 390 5.18 -19.37 19.91
CA ILE A 390 3.75 -19.14 19.69
C ILE A 390 3.04 -18.83 21.00
N VAL A 391 3.30 -19.62 22.05
CA VAL A 391 2.69 -19.43 23.38
C VAL A 391 2.98 -18.04 23.94
N ARG A 392 4.24 -17.59 23.87
CA ARG A 392 4.62 -16.26 24.37
C ARG A 392 4.08 -15.13 23.51
N HIS A 393 4.03 -15.31 22.20
CA HIS A 393 3.41 -14.34 21.30
C HIS A 393 1.93 -14.12 21.62
N LEU A 394 1.11 -15.17 21.68
CA LEU A 394 -0.33 -15.02 21.95
C LEU A 394 -0.59 -14.41 23.34
N ALA A 395 0.24 -14.71 24.33
CA ALA A 395 0.18 -14.07 25.64
C ALA A 395 0.63 -12.59 25.61
N TRP A 396 1.54 -12.24 24.70
CA TRP A 396 1.99 -10.86 24.46
C TRP A 396 0.93 -10.05 23.72
N GLU A 397 0.31 -10.60 22.68
CA GLU A 397 -0.83 -9.99 21.97
C GLU A 397 -1.96 -9.65 22.93
N LYS A 398 -2.46 -10.67 23.67
CA LYS A 398 -3.56 -10.50 24.62
C LYS A 398 -3.24 -9.44 25.67
N ARG A 399 -2.00 -9.42 26.19
CA ARG A 399 -1.60 -8.43 27.19
C ARG A 399 -1.61 -7.01 26.65
N ASN A 400 -1.18 -6.81 25.41
CA ASN A 400 -0.93 -5.48 24.86
C ASN A 400 -2.14 -4.86 24.19
N PHE A 401 -2.89 -5.67 23.45
CA PHE A 401 -3.88 -5.18 22.49
C PHE A 401 -5.31 -5.65 22.79
N ASP A 402 -5.51 -6.54 23.76
CA ASP A 402 -6.82 -6.86 24.35
C ASP A 402 -6.74 -6.95 25.89
N PRO A 403 -6.34 -5.85 26.56
CA PRO A 403 -6.19 -5.83 28.02
C PRO A 403 -7.53 -5.72 28.77
N ASP A 404 -8.62 -5.32 28.11
CA ASP A 404 -9.97 -5.26 28.69
C ASP A 404 -10.75 -6.58 28.54
N GLY A 405 -10.27 -7.49 27.69
CA GLY A 405 -10.77 -8.86 27.58
C GLY A 405 -12.07 -8.96 26.81
N ASP A 406 -12.33 -8.03 25.89
CA ASP A 406 -13.53 -8.05 25.05
C ASP A 406 -13.39 -8.96 23.80
N HIS A 407 -12.19 -9.55 23.62
CA HIS A 407 -11.83 -10.44 22.51
C HIS A 407 -11.66 -9.73 21.17
N LEU A 408 -11.53 -8.40 21.16
CA LEU A 408 -11.20 -7.61 19.99
C LEU A 408 -9.93 -6.81 20.24
N TYR A 409 -8.99 -6.95 19.32
CA TYR A 409 -7.64 -6.47 19.50
C TYR A 409 -7.47 -5.10 18.86
N ASP A 410 -6.80 -4.19 19.58
CA ASP A 410 -6.20 -2.98 19.02
C ASP A 410 -5.13 -3.35 17.98
N ALA A 411 -4.75 -2.39 17.13
CA ALA A 411 -3.75 -2.56 16.09
C ALA A 411 -2.60 -1.56 16.26
N TYR A 412 -1.37 -2.07 16.29
CA TYR A 412 -0.17 -1.26 16.47
C TYR A 412 0.85 -1.52 15.35
N CYS A 413 0.78 -0.77 14.25
CA CYS A 413 1.66 -0.92 13.08
C CYS A 413 1.83 -2.39 12.61
N CYS A 414 0.75 -3.16 12.58
CA CYS A 414 0.77 -4.59 12.23
C CYS A 414 0.38 -4.88 10.77
N ILE A 415 0.21 -3.84 9.94
CA ILE A 415 -0.04 -3.94 8.50
C ILE A 415 0.79 -2.90 7.76
N TRP A 416 0.94 -3.03 6.44
CA TRP A 416 1.74 -2.10 5.63
C TRP A 416 1.22 -0.65 5.70
N ALA A 417 -0.11 -0.49 5.73
CA ALA A 417 -0.78 0.80 5.84
C ALA A 417 -0.71 1.38 7.27
N SER A 418 0.47 1.46 7.89
CA SER A 418 0.60 1.74 9.33
C SER A 418 0.94 3.18 9.71
N ASP A 419 1.43 3.99 8.78
CA ASP A 419 2.13 5.23 9.15
C ASP A 419 1.17 6.27 9.74
N ALA A 420 -0.08 6.33 9.29
CA ALA A 420 -1.07 7.29 9.78
C ALA A 420 -2.32 6.66 10.42
N LEU A 421 -2.24 5.37 10.79
CA LEU A 421 -3.30 4.69 11.54
C LEU A 421 -3.10 4.83 13.04
N TYR A 422 -4.20 5.14 13.74
CA TYR A 422 -4.27 5.10 15.19
C TYR A 422 -5.70 4.80 15.62
N TYR A 423 -5.89 3.70 16.35
CA TYR A 423 -7.21 3.28 16.81
C TYR A 423 -7.48 3.65 18.27
N SER A 424 -6.47 4.23 18.95
CA SER A 424 -6.60 4.72 20.32
C SER A 424 -7.17 3.66 21.28
N GLY A 425 -6.72 2.40 21.14
CA GLY A 425 -7.20 1.27 21.93
C GLY A 425 -8.53 0.67 21.49
N GLY A 426 -9.06 1.07 20.32
CA GLY A 426 -10.32 0.56 19.78
C GLY A 426 -10.25 -0.91 19.34
N ALA A 427 -11.42 -1.51 19.14
CA ALA A 427 -11.54 -2.88 18.64
C ALA A 427 -11.36 -2.92 17.11
N VAL A 428 -10.25 -3.49 16.63
CA VAL A 428 -9.83 -3.42 15.22
C VAL A 428 -10.02 -4.74 14.48
N THR A 429 -10.63 -4.68 13.30
CA THR A 429 -10.98 -5.85 12.48
C THR A 429 -9.77 -6.70 12.09
N HIS A 430 -8.71 -6.09 11.55
CA HIS A 430 -7.60 -6.86 10.98
C HIS A 430 -6.69 -7.49 12.05
N SER A 431 -6.40 -6.79 13.14
CA SER A 431 -5.61 -7.32 14.26
C SER A 431 -6.36 -8.47 14.96
N SER A 432 -7.67 -8.31 15.15
CA SER A 432 -8.54 -9.36 15.68
C SER A 432 -8.58 -10.59 14.76
N ALA A 433 -8.60 -10.40 13.44
CA ALA A 433 -8.57 -11.52 12.49
C ALA A 433 -7.27 -12.33 12.54
N TYR A 434 -6.10 -11.68 12.66
CA TYR A 434 -4.85 -12.38 12.87
C TYR A 434 -4.86 -13.15 14.20
N ASN A 435 -5.35 -12.54 15.28
CA ASN A 435 -5.43 -13.19 16.59
C ASN A 435 -6.43 -14.36 16.61
N TYR A 436 -7.55 -14.28 15.88
CA TYR A 436 -8.47 -15.40 15.65
C TYR A 436 -7.73 -16.58 15.02
N ARG A 437 -7.03 -16.34 13.91
CA ARG A 437 -6.29 -17.38 13.20
C ARG A 437 -5.15 -17.94 14.04
N GLY A 438 -4.42 -17.08 14.73
CA GLY A 438 -3.33 -17.45 15.62
C GLY A 438 -3.78 -18.41 16.71
N ASN A 439 -4.88 -18.09 17.41
CA ASN A 439 -5.46 -18.94 18.44
C ASN A 439 -6.05 -20.24 17.85
N LEU A 440 -6.75 -20.17 16.71
CA LEU A 440 -7.33 -21.35 16.06
C LEU A 440 -6.26 -22.37 15.68
N LEU A 441 -5.18 -21.93 15.04
CA LEU A 441 -4.09 -22.82 14.62
C LEU A 441 -3.23 -23.26 15.80
N ALA A 442 -3.04 -22.43 16.83
CA ALA A 442 -2.39 -22.85 18.07
C ALA A 442 -3.15 -23.99 18.76
N ALA A 443 -4.49 -23.97 18.75
CA ALA A 443 -5.31 -25.06 19.29
C ALA A 443 -5.05 -26.38 18.53
N LYS A 444 -5.01 -26.34 17.19
CA LYS A 444 -4.71 -27.50 16.34
C LYS A 444 -3.29 -28.02 16.55
N ILE A 445 -2.31 -27.12 16.63
CA ILE A 445 -0.92 -27.48 16.88
C ILE A 445 -0.79 -28.16 18.24
N ALA A 446 -1.39 -27.60 19.29
CA ALA A 446 -1.36 -28.16 20.64
C ALA A 446 -1.83 -29.62 20.67
N GLU A 447 -2.98 -29.90 20.04
CA GLU A 447 -3.52 -31.26 19.94
C GLU A 447 -2.52 -32.22 19.27
N LYS A 448 -1.88 -31.80 18.17
CA LYS A 448 -0.91 -32.64 17.45
C LYS A 448 0.36 -32.95 18.23
N ILE A 449 0.82 -32.02 19.07
CA ILE A 449 2.08 -32.18 19.81
C ILE A 449 1.87 -32.73 21.22
N GLY A 450 0.63 -32.86 21.68
CA GLY A 450 0.25 -33.39 22.99
C GLY A 450 0.12 -32.35 24.11
N GLU A 451 -0.12 -31.09 23.75
CA GLU A 451 -0.33 -29.95 24.66
C GLU A 451 -1.83 -29.63 24.80
N ASP A 452 -2.23 -28.90 25.85
CA ASP A 452 -3.63 -28.47 26.03
C ASP A 452 -3.97 -27.26 25.15
N GLY A 453 -4.73 -27.52 24.07
CA GLY A 453 -5.21 -26.50 23.14
C GLY A 453 -6.48 -25.75 23.58
N SER A 454 -7.14 -26.16 24.67
CA SER A 454 -8.51 -25.75 24.97
C SER A 454 -8.68 -24.25 25.21
N ARG A 455 -7.67 -23.58 25.77
CA ARG A 455 -7.70 -22.12 25.97
C ARG A 455 -7.67 -21.34 24.66
N TYR A 456 -6.92 -21.84 23.67
CA TYR A 456 -6.77 -21.19 22.38
C TYR A 456 -8.02 -21.38 21.53
N LEU A 457 -8.63 -22.56 21.59
CA LEU A 457 -9.91 -22.80 20.92
C LEU A 457 -11.00 -21.87 21.46
N ARG A 458 -11.14 -21.77 22.79
CA ARG A 458 -12.12 -20.86 23.41
C ARG A 458 -11.88 -19.40 23.04
N GLU A 459 -10.62 -18.98 22.99
CA GLU A 459 -10.28 -17.62 22.58
C GLU A 459 -10.62 -17.36 21.11
N ALA A 460 -10.30 -18.29 20.21
CA ALA A 460 -10.68 -18.17 18.80
C ALA A 460 -12.20 -18.10 18.60
N GLU A 461 -12.97 -18.94 19.30
CA GLU A 461 -14.43 -18.90 19.27
C GLU A 461 -14.98 -17.57 19.80
N ALA A 462 -14.42 -17.05 20.90
CA ALA A 462 -14.81 -15.77 21.48
C ALA A 462 -14.48 -14.57 20.57
N ILE A 463 -13.31 -14.58 19.92
CA ILE A 463 -12.95 -13.55 18.94
C ILE A 463 -13.94 -13.58 17.76
N LEU A 464 -14.26 -14.76 17.23
CA LEU A 464 -15.22 -14.88 16.12
C LEU A 464 -16.60 -14.32 16.52
N GLU A 465 -17.10 -14.69 17.69
CA GLU A 465 -18.37 -14.18 18.22
C GLU A 465 -18.33 -12.64 18.41
N ALA A 466 -17.23 -12.11 18.95
CA ALA A 466 -17.06 -10.67 19.14
C ALA A 466 -17.00 -9.92 17.80
N MET A 467 -16.31 -10.47 16.80
CA MET A 467 -16.24 -9.92 15.43
C MET A 467 -17.63 -9.84 14.80
N ASP A 468 -18.43 -10.90 14.90
CA ASP A 468 -19.79 -10.94 14.35
C ASP A 468 -20.75 -10.00 15.09
N ASN A 469 -20.59 -9.82 16.40
CA ASN A 469 -21.51 -9.00 17.20
C ASN A 469 -21.17 -7.50 17.17
N SER A 470 -19.90 -7.14 17.06
CA SER A 470 -19.42 -5.77 17.27
C SER A 470 -18.91 -5.08 15.99
N LEU A 471 -18.43 -5.84 15.01
CA LEU A 471 -17.73 -5.30 13.84
C LEU A 471 -18.37 -5.73 12.51
N TRP A 472 -19.21 -6.76 12.46
CA TRP A 472 -19.98 -7.07 11.26
C TRP A 472 -21.12 -6.06 11.04
N VAL A 473 -21.00 -5.25 9.98
CA VAL A 473 -22.00 -4.26 9.57
C VAL A 473 -22.84 -4.86 8.47
N SER A 474 -24.17 -4.83 8.63
CA SER A 474 -25.09 -5.33 7.63
C SER A 474 -26.31 -4.42 7.50
N THR A 475 -26.59 -3.99 6.28
CA THR A 475 -27.77 -3.17 5.95
C THR A 475 -28.96 -4.03 5.49
N SER A 476 -28.70 -5.27 5.08
CA SER A 476 -29.69 -6.28 4.71
C SER A 476 -29.04 -7.67 4.74
N PRO A 477 -29.81 -8.78 4.75
CA PRO A 477 -29.25 -10.14 4.82
C PRO A 477 -28.17 -10.46 3.77
N ASP A 478 -28.22 -9.81 2.60
CA ASP A 478 -27.33 -10.04 1.46
C ASP A 478 -26.24 -8.96 1.29
N VAL A 479 -26.17 -7.99 2.21
CA VAL A 479 -25.21 -6.88 2.18
C VAL A 479 -24.58 -6.74 3.56
N GLY A 480 -23.27 -6.98 3.63
CA GLY A 480 -22.51 -6.72 4.83
C GLY A 480 -21.00 -6.82 4.61
N HIS A 481 -20.27 -6.24 5.55
CA HIS A 481 -18.81 -6.21 5.59
C HIS A 481 -18.36 -5.98 7.03
N TRP A 482 -17.10 -6.25 7.33
CA TRP A 482 -16.51 -5.84 8.60
C TRP A 482 -16.20 -4.33 8.57
N ALA A 483 -16.60 -3.64 9.63
CA ALA A 483 -16.20 -2.25 9.89
C ALA A 483 -14.67 -2.13 9.97
N GLU A 484 -14.17 -0.91 9.91
CA GLU A 484 -12.75 -0.65 10.15
C GLU A 484 -12.37 -0.96 11.61
N TYR A 485 -13.09 -0.34 12.54
CA TYR A 485 -12.94 -0.53 13.98
C TYR A 485 -14.14 0.02 14.75
N ARG A 486 -14.15 -0.22 16.06
CA ARG A 486 -15.05 0.44 17.02
C ARG A 486 -14.25 1.27 18.01
N ASP A 487 -14.65 2.52 18.19
CA ASP A 487 -14.03 3.42 19.16
C ASP A 487 -14.07 2.82 20.58
N LEU A 488 -12.94 2.88 21.31
CA LEU A 488 -12.92 2.63 22.76
C LEU A 488 -13.51 3.81 23.54
N MET A 489 -13.15 5.03 23.13
CA MET A 489 -13.48 6.28 23.81
C MET A 489 -14.74 6.95 23.24
N GLY A 490 -15.19 8.00 23.94
CA GLY A 490 -16.25 8.88 23.44
C GLY A 490 -17.58 8.17 23.26
N LEU A 491 -18.16 8.26 22.07
CA LEU A 491 -19.47 7.69 21.76
C LEU A 491 -19.42 6.20 21.35
N GLN A 492 -18.23 5.57 21.36
CA GLN A 492 -18.04 4.16 21.01
C GLN A 492 -18.65 3.78 19.65
N ARG A 493 -18.37 4.60 18.63
CA ARG A 493 -18.98 4.45 17.31
C ARG A 493 -18.29 3.36 16.52
N VAL A 494 -19.07 2.72 15.66
CA VAL A 494 -18.55 1.78 14.66
C VAL A 494 -18.19 2.58 13.41
N HIS A 495 -16.96 2.42 12.94
CA HIS A 495 -16.46 3.05 11.72
C HIS A 495 -16.76 2.16 10.51
N GLU A 496 -17.96 2.32 9.95
CA GLU A 496 -18.46 1.47 8.86
C GLU A 496 -17.73 1.68 7.52
N ASP A 497 -17.05 2.81 7.33
CA ASP A 497 -16.28 3.10 6.12
C ASP A 497 -14.92 2.40 6.20
N ALA A 498 -14.89 1.13 5.79
CA ALA A 498 -13.74 0.25 5.85
C ALA A 498 -12.76 0.49 4.69
N ALA A 499 -11.47 0.41 4.98
CA ALA A 499 -10.41 0.31 3.97
C ALA A 499 -10.22 -1.15 3.51
N ILE A 500 -9.47 -1.36 2.42
CA ILE A 500 -9.41 -2.70 1.79
C ILE A 500 -8.78 -3.78 2.69
N TRP A 501 -7.93 -3.42 3.67
CA TRP A 501 -7.33 -4.37 4.61
C TRP A 501 -8.33 -4.94 5.62
N SER A 502 -9.37 -4.19 5.95
CA SER A 502 -10.49 -4.68 6.78
C SER A 502 -11.39 -5.65 6.01
N VAL A 503 -11.17 -5.80 4.70
CA VAL A 503 -11.79 -6.83 3.86
C VAL A 503 -10.85 -8.00 3.64
N TYR A 504 -9.65 -7.76 3.10
CA TYR A 504 -8.79 -8.85 2.66
C TYR A 504 -8.18 -9.66 3.82
N ILE A 505 -7.89 -9.06 4.99
CA ILE A 505 -7.26 -9.77 6.13
C ILE A 505 -8.23 -10.77 6.77
N PRO A 506 -9.48 -10.42 7.12
CA PRO A 506 -10.45 -11.40 7.58
C PRO A 506 -10.66 -12.56 6.61
N VAL A 507 -10.75 -12.26 5.31
CA VAL A 507 -10.87 -13.29 4.26
C VAL A 507 -9.63 -14.18 4.20
N ASP A 508 -8.43 -13.59 4.26
CA ASP A 508 -7.18 -14.34 4.23
C ASP A 508 -7.01 -15.24 5.46
N CYS A 509 -7.44 -14.74 6.62
CA CYS A 509 -7.46 -15.47 7.89
C CYS A 509 -8.54 -16.55 7.96
N GLU A 510 -9.37 -16.69 6.93
CA GLU A 510 -10.53 -17.60 6.89
C GLU A 510 -11.55 -17.32 8.02
N LEU A 511 -11.66 -16.05 8.43
CA LEU A 511 -12.64 -15.58 9.40
C LEU A 511 -14.06 -15.56 8.79
N GLY A 512 -15.06 -15.80 9.62
CA GLY A 512 -16.47 -15.78 9.24
C GLY A 512 -16.90 -16.93 8.32
N SER A 513 -18.16 -16.88 7.90
CA SER A 513 -18.74 -17.81 6.93
C SER A 513 -18.31 -17.48 5.48
N PRO A 514 -18.40 -18.45 4.54
CA PRO A 514 -18.22 -18.17 3.12
C PRO A 514 -19.12 -17.06 2.57
N ALA A 515 -20.36 -16.94 3.09
CA ALA A 515 -21.29 -15.89 2.71
C ALA A 515 -20.81 -14.51 3.17
N GLN A 516 -20.33 -14.36 4.41
CA GLN A 516 -19.76 -13.11 4.90
C GLN A 516 -18.54 -12.68 4.07
N ARG A 517 -17.65 -13.62 3.73
CA ARG A 517 -16.49 -13.32 2.87
C ARG A 517 -16.89 -12.87 1.46
N TYR A 518 -17.92 -13.49 0.89
CA TYR A 518 -18.48 -13.04 -0.39
C TYR A 518 -19.05 -11.61 -0.28
N GLN A 519 -19.90 -11.36 0.72
CA GLN A 519 -20.53 -10.05 0.94
C GLN A 519 -19.48 -8.95 1.20
N SER A 520 -18.45 -9.22 2.00
CA SER A 520 -17.42 -8.24 2.32
C SER A 520 -16.61 -7.82 1.10
N THR A 521 -16.38 -8.71 0.13
CA THR A 521 -15.73 -8.31 -1.14
C THR A 521 -16.64 -7.47 -2.03
N ARG A 522 -17.97 -7.60 -1.91
CA ARG A 522 -18.91 -6.73 -2.65
C ARG A 522 -18.91 -5.29 -2.17
N TYR A 523 -18.61 -5.08 -0.88
CA TYR A 523 -18.42 -3.74 -0.35
C TYR A 523 -17.34 -2.98 -1.15
N VAL A 524 -16.24 -3.64 -1.54
CA VAL A 524 -15.16 -3.02 -2.30
C VAL A 524 -15.66 -2.49 -3.65
N ASP A 525 -16.42 -3.29 -4.40
CA ASP A 525 -16.96 -2.90 -5.71
C ASP A 525 -17.86 -1.66 -5.63
N GLU A 526 -18.60 -1.53 -4.53
CA GLU A 526 -19.62 -0.50 -4.34
C GLU A 526 -19.07 0.77 -3.68
N HIS A 527 -18.02 0.67 -2.84
CA HIS A 527 -17.59 1.76 -1.96
C HIS A 527 -16.15 2.23 -2.18
N ILE A 528 -15.28 1.39 -2.74
CA ILE A 528 -13.89 1.72 -3.01
C ILE A 528 -13.75 2.19 -4.47
N PRO A 529 -13.21 3.40 -4.73
CA PRO A 529 -13.02 3.88 -6.09
C PRO A 529 -12.11 2.98 -6.93
N HIS A 530 -12.56 2.67 -8.14
CA HIS A 530 -11.80 1.90 -9.13
C HIS A 530 -11.09 2.85 -10.07
N ILE A 531 -9.77 2.71 -10.19
CA ILE A 531 -8.91 3.53 -11.04
C ILE A 531 -8.72 2.78 -12.37
N PRO A 532 -9.25 3.27 -13.49
CA PRO A 532 -9.06 2.62 -14.79
C PRO A 532 -7.58 2.55 -15.19
N LEU A 533 -7.13 1.38 -15.65
CA LEU A 533 -5.81 1.20 -16.23
C LEU A 533 -5.83 1.62 -17.71
N GLU A 534 -5.54 2.88 -17.96
CA GLU A 534 -5.50 3.47 -19.29
C GLU A 534 -4.08 3.41 -19.89
N PHE A 535 -3.96 2.82 -21.08
CA PHE A 535 -2.74 2.83 -21.88
C PHE A 535 -3.05 2.63 -23.36
N THR A 536 -2.12 3.05 -24.22
CA THR A 536 -2.18 2.81 -25.66
C THR A 536 -1.27 1.65 -26.06
N VAL A 537 -1.70 0.84 -27.03
CA VAL A 537 -0.86 -0.21 -27.62
C VAL A 537 -0.17 0.36 -28.86
N PRO A 538 1.17 0.47 -28.88
CA PRO A 538 1.89 0.89 -30.07
C PRO A 538 1.68 -0.07 -31.25
N ALA A 539 1.65 0.45 -32.49
CA ALA A 539 1.44 -0.36 -33.69
C ALA A 539 2.43 -1.52 -33.86
N LYS A 540 3.65 -1.36 -33.35
CA LYS A 540 4.69 -2.41 -33.32
C LYS A 540 4.30 -3.65 -32.49
N TYR A 541 3.28 -3.54 -31.64
CA TYR A 541 2.82 -4.62 -30.77
C TYR A 541 1.46 -5.22 -31.12
N TYR A 542 0.78 -4.74 -32.18
CA TYR A 542 -0.55 -5.23 -32.56
C TYR A 542 -0.62 -6.75 -32.82
N SER A 543 0.47 -7.37 -33.27
CA SER A 543 0.51 -8.84 -33.50
C SER A 543 0.68 -9.67 -32.22
N PHE A 544 1.15 -9.06 -31.12
CA PHE A 544 1.34 -9.73 -29.83
C PHE A 544 0.18 -9.47 -28.88
N TRP A 545 -0.58 -8.41 -29.13
CA TRP A 545 -1.75 -8.09 -28.34
C TRP A 545 -2.90 -9.05 -28.70
N PRO A 546 -3.41 -9.85 -27.74
CA PRO A 546 -4.54 -10.71 -28.01
C PRO A 546 -5.73 -9.84 -28.42
N GLN A 547 -6.43 -10.21 -29.48
CA GLN A 547 -7.74 -9.66 -29.81
C GLN A 547 -8.78 -10.19 -28.81
N ARG A 548 -8.61 -9.93 -27.51
CA ARG A 548 -9.68 -10.14 -26.52
C ARG A 548 -10.67 -8.97 -26.59
N SER A 549 -11.92 -9.26 -26.20
CA SER A 549 -13.07 -8.37 -26.41
C SER A 549 -12.81 -6.97 -25.88
N SER A 550 -13.36 -5.98 -26.57
CA SER A 550 -13.38 -4.56 -26.18
C SER A 550 -14.19 -4.27 -24.90
N GLU A 551 -14.36 -5.27 -24.02
CA GLU A 551 -15.27 -5.26 -22.87
C GLU A 551 -14.55 -5.45 -21.52
N GLU A 552 -13.25 -5.81 -21.48
CA GLU A 552 -12.52 -6.00 -20.21
C GLU A 552 -11.76 -4.73 -19.81
N GLU A 553 -12.43 -3.84 -19.08
CA GLU A 553 -11.80 -2.67 -18.47
C GLU A 553 -11.00 -3.09 -17.23
N LEU A 554 -9.67 -3.12 -17.35
CA LEU A 554 -8.77 -3.38 -16.22
C LEU A 554 -8.73 -2.17 -15.29
N TYR A 555 -8.59 -2.41 -13.99
CA TYR A 555 -8.53 -1.37 -12.98
C TYR A 555 -7.54 -1.71 -11.86
N LEU A 556 -7.21 -0.68 -11.08
CA LEU A 556 -6.52 -0.76 -9.80
C LEU A 556 -7.40 -0.08 -8.73
N VAL A 557 -7.00 -0.20 -7.47
CA VAL A 557 -7.68 0.48 -6.36
C VAL A 557 -6.66 1.16 -5.44
N SER A 558 -7.05 2.27 -4.82
CA SER A 558 -6.32 2.77 -3.66
C SER A 558 -6.66 1.96 -2.42
N THR A 559 -5.78 2.01 -1.43
CA THR A 559 -5.96 1.34 -0.13
C THR A 559 -7.17 1.87 0.65
N SER A 560 -7.44 3.17 0.55
CA SER A 560 -8.69 3.83 0.93
C SER A 560 -8.89 5.09 0.10
N ASP A 561 -10.07 5.70 0.16
CA ASP A 561 -10.34 7.04 -0.35
C ASP A 561 -10.50 8.09 0.77
N TRP A 562 -9.99 7.75 1.96
CA TRP A 562 -10.04 8.61 3.14
C TRP A 562 -9.32 9.94 2.93
N MET A 563 -9.85 11.01 3.53
CA MET A 563 -9.32 12.36 3.39
C MET A 563 -9.27 13.13 4.73
N PRO A 564 -8.21 13.91 4.99
CA PRO A 564 -7.14 14.33 4.08
C PRO A 564 -6.23 13.18 3.62
N TYR A 565 -5.60 13.31 2.46
CA TYR A 565 -4.67 12.27 1.99
C TYR A 565 -3.52 12.12 3.00
N ASN A 566 -3.18 10.89 3.36
CA ASN A 566 -2.00 10.59 4.15
C ASN A 566 -1.26 9.35 3.63
N TRP A 567 0.06 9.38 3.73
CA TRP A 567 0.92 8.27 3.31
C TRP A 567 0.54 6.98 4.04
N SER A 568 0.69 5.87 3.31
CA SER A 568 0.32 4.49 3.65
C SER A 568 -1.18 4.20 3.69
N LEU A 569 -2.06 5.18 3.95
CA LEU A 569 -3.52 4.95 4.01
C LEU A 569 -4.22 5.02 2.66
N ASN A 570 -3.63 5.75 1.73
CA ASN A 570 -4.27 6.20 0.50
C ASN A 570 -3.50 5.77 -0.76
N ASN A 571 -2.43 5.00 -0.60
CA ASN A 571 -1.60 4.61 -1.72
C ASN A 571 -2.30 3.63 -2.66
N VAL A 572 -1.86 3.63 -3.92
CA VAL A 572 -2.14 2.53 -4.87
C VAL A 572 -0.98 1.54 -4.75
N ALA A 573 -1.07 0.68 -3.73
CA ALA A 573 0.01 -0.23 -3.34
C ALA A 573 -0.23 -1.65 -3.89
N SER A 574 0.73 -2.17 -4.64
CA SER A 574 0.59 -3.45 -5.35
C SER A 574 0.45 -4.64 -4.42
N SER A 575 1.13 -4.65 -3.28
CA SER A 575 0.99 -5.72 -2.28
C SER A 575 -0.44 -5.81 -1.72
N GLU A 576 -1.10 -4.67 -1.55
CA GLU A 576 -2.47 -4.58 -1.02
C GLU A 576 -3.48 -5.02 -2.08
N ILE A 577 -3.27 -4.60 -3.33
CA ILE A 577 -4.06 -5.03 -4.50
C ILE A 577 -3.97 -6.54 -4.71
N MET A 578 -2.77 -7.12 -4.63
CA MET A 578 -2.58 -8.56 -4.82
C MET A 578 -3.17 -9.38 -3.67
N ASN A 579 -3.19 -8.86 -2.43
CA ASN A 579 -3.89 -9.53 -1.32
C ASN A 579 -5.41 -9.44 -1.48
N LEU A 580 -5.91 -8.32 -1.97
CA LEU A 580 -7.33 -8.17 -2.30
C LEU A 580 -7.74 -9.14 -3.43
N ALA A 581 -6.91 -9.31 -4.47
CA ALA A 581 -7.14 -10.32 -5.50
C ALA A 581 -7.21 -11.75 -4.91
N LEU A 582 -6.29 -12.10 -4.00
CA LEU A 582 -6.34 -13.35 -3.24
C LEU A 582 -7.66 -13.49 -2.46
N ALA A 583 -8.14 -12.42 -1.84
CA ALA A 583 -9.42 -12.39 -1.13
C ALA A 583 -10.62 -12.63 -2.07
N TYR A 584 -10.66 -12.02 -3.26
CA TYR A 584 -11.69 -12.29 -4.26
C TYR A 584 -11.72 -13.78 -4.67
N PHE A 585 -10.56 -14.39 -4.93
CA PHE A 585 -10.50 -15.84 -5.21
C PHE A 585 -11.02 -16.67 -4.03
N LYS A 586 -10.60 -16.32 -2.80
CA LYS A 586 -11.05 -16.98 -1.56
C LYS A 586 -12.55 -16.83 -1.28
N ALA A 587 -13.16 -15.76 -1.74
CA ALA A 587 -14.58 -15.44 -1.61
C ALA A 587 -15.44 -16.03 -2.74
N GLY A 588 -14.83 -16.67 -3.75
CA GLY A 588 -15.54 -17.33 -4.83
C GLY A 588 -15.90 -16.38 -5.97
N ARG A 589 -15.06 -15.36 -6.18
CA ARG A 589 -15.23 -14.31 -7.21
C ARG A 589 -14.04 -14.30 -8.17
N PRO A 590 -13.83 -15.38 -8.95
CA PRO A 590 -12.64 -15.57 -9.76
C PRO A 590 -12.46 -14.50 -10.84
N ASP A 591 -13.54 -14.05 -11.49
CA ASP A 591 -13.45 -13.06 -12.57
C ASP A 591 -12.94 -11.69 -12.06
N GLU A 592 -13.45 -11.20 -10.93
CA GLU A 592 -12.95 -9.96 -10.30
C GLU A 592 -11.54 -10.14 -9.74
N GLY A 593 -11.25 -11.28 -9.11
CA GLY A 593 -9.91 -11.59 -8.63
C GLY A 593 -8.88 -11.61 -9.76
N TYR A 594 -9.23 -12.20 -10.90
CA TYR A 594 -8.40 -12.21 -12.09
C TYR A 594 -8.25 -10.82 -12.70
N ARG A 595 -9.34 -10.04 -12.84
CA ARG A 595 -9.29 -8.69 -13.42
C ARG A 595 -8.37 -7.76 -12.62
N LEU A 596 -8.47 -7.80 -11.29
CA LEU A 596 -7.62 -7.00 -10.41
C LEU A 596 -6.15 -7.45 -10.45
N LEU A 597 -5.91 -8.77 -10.39
CA LEU A 597 -4.57 -9.37 -10.55
C LEU A 597 -3.94 -8.96 -11.89
N LYS A 598 -4.69 -9.10 -12.97
CA LYS A 598 -4.29 -8.75 -14.34
C LYS A 598 -4.01 -7.26 -14.47
N GLY A 599 -4.86 -6.41 -13.91
CA GLY A 599 -4.64 -4.96 -13.85
C GLY A 599 -3.30 -4.60 -13.20
N ASN A 600 -3.01 -5.17 -12.04
CA ASN A 600 -1.74 -4.93 -11.34
C ASN A 600 -0.52 -5.44 -12.11
N ILE A 601 -0.61 -6.62 -12.73
CA ILE A 601 0.48 -7.18 -13.56
C ILE A 601 0.73 -6.30 -14.79
N MET A 602 -0.33 -5.87 -15.47
CA MET A 602 -0.19 -4.98 -16.61
C MET A 602 0.42 -3.64 -16.20
N ASP A 603 -0.04 -3.05 -15.10
CA ASP A 603 0.48 -1.79 -14.55
C ASP A 603 1.98 -1.85 -14.24
N GLN A 604 2.42 -2.91 -13.54
CA GLN A 604 3.78 -3.01 -13.01
C GLN A 604 4.80 -3.54 -14.02
N MET A 605 4.39 -4.47 -14.89
CA MET A 605 5.35 -5.29 -15.65
C MET A 605 5.36 -5.04 -17.16
N TYR A 606 4.24 -4.56 -17.72
CA TYR A 606 4.07 -4.44 -19.17
C TYR A 606 3.85 -3.00 -19.63
N VAL A 607 3.15 -2.19 -18.83
CA VAL A 607 2.99 -0.75 -19.03
C VAL A 607 3.98 0.04 -18.18
N GLY A 608 4.39 -0.51 -17.03
CA GLY A 608 5.46 0.00 -16.18
C GLY A 608 6.84 -0.05 -16.85
N ILE A 609 7.80 0.64 -16.26
CA ILE A 609 9.12 0.83 -16.87
C ILE A 609 10.12 -0.30 -16.53
N SER A 610 9.73 -1.26 -15.70
CA SER A 610 10.57 -2.40 -15.33
C SER A 610 9.90 -3.73 -15.72
N PRO A 611 10.49 -4.53 -16.64
CA PRO A 611 9.90 -5.79 -17.06
C PRO A 611 9.94 -6.82 -15.93
N GLY A 612 8.82 -7.51 -15.68
CA GLY A 612 8.71 -8.54 -14.64
C GLY A 612 8.81 -8.02 -13.20
N ASN A 613 8.50 -6.74 -12.97
CA ASN A 613 8.62 -6.08 -11.68
C ASN A 613 7.51 -6.45 -10.70
N PHE A 614 7.88 -6.82 -9.47
CA PHE A 614 6.97 -6.85 -8.32
C PHE A 614 7.14 -5.58 -7.49
N GLY A 615 6.75 -4.43 -8.04
CA GLY A 615 6.98 -3.14 -7.41
C GLY A 615 6.11 -2.87 -6.18
N GLN A 616 6.41 -1.83 -5.41
CA GLN A 616 5.60 -1.44 -4.25
C GLN A 616 4.40 -0.59 -4.65
N LEU A 617 4.62 0.43 -5.50
CA LEU A 617 3.62 1.43 -5.84
C LEU A 617 3.33 1.49 -7.33
N SER A 618 2.06 1.76 -7.65
CA SER A 618 1.58 1.98 -9.00
C SER A 618 1.95 3.35 -9.55
N PHE A 619 2.01 3.47 -10.88
CA PHE A 619 2.02 4.76 -11.58
C PHE A 619 0.90 5.70 -11.11
N TYR A 620 -0.26 5.15 -10.72
CA TYR A 620 -1.41 5.92 -10.25
C TYR A 620 -1.31 6.38 -8.79
N ASP A 621 -0.24 6.00 -8.07
CA ASP A 621 -0.02 6.48 -6.71
C ASP A 621 0.18 8.01 -6.68
N ALA A 622 -0.69 8.69 -5.94
CA ALA A 622 -0.70 10.15 -5.89
C ALA A 622 0.51 10.76 -5.14
N ALA A 623 1.23 10.00 -4.32
CA ALA A 623 2.39 10.52 -3.61
C ALA A 623 3.67 10.38 -4.42
N ARG A 624 3.95 9.18 -4.93
CA ARG A 624 5.25 8.84 -5.53
C ARG A 624 5.19 8.31 -6.95
N GLY A 625 4.02 7.90 -7.47
CA GLY A 625 3.95 7.14 -8.72
C GLY A 625 4.69 5.79 -8.64
N GLU A 626 5.07 5.25 -9.80
CA GLU A 626 5.71 3.94 -9.92
C GLU A 626 7.07 3.92 -9.21
N CYS A 627 7.23 3.11 -8.17
CA CYS A 627 8.49 3.01 -7.44
C CYS A 627 8.69 1.72 -6.65
N TYR A 628 9.95 1.52 -6.24
CA TYR A 628 10.48 0.39 -5.46
C TYR A 628 10.37 -0.94 -6.19
N ARG A 629 11.41 -1.32 -6.94
CA ARG A 629 11.42 -2.56 -7.70
C ARG A 629 11.59 -3.79 -6.80
N ASP A 630 10.91 -4.87 -7.17
CA ASP A 630 10.96 -6.18 -6.49
C ASP A 630 10.86 -6.05 -4.96
N PHE A 631 9.77 -5.42 -4.52
CA PHE A 631 9.46 -5.20 -3.12
C PHE A 631 8.86 -6.46 -2.50
N SER A 632 9.51 -6.98 -1.46
CA SER A 632 9.30 -8.36 -1.00
C SER A 632 7.91 -8.61 -0.44
N ASP A 633 7.25 -7.59 0.10
CA ASP A 633 5.85 -7.68 0.53
C ASP A 633 4.91 -7.99 -0.65
N ASN A 634 5.16 -7.35 -1.81
CA ASN A 634 4.39 -7.60 -3.02
C ASN A 634 4.78 -8.96 -3.64
N THR A 635 6.08 -9.28 -3.70
CA THR A 635 6.55 -10.59 -4.20
C THR A 635 5.91 -11.74 -3.42
N GLY A 636 5.93 -11.68 -2.08
CA GLY A 636 5.38 -12.72 -1.19
C GLY A 636 3.88 -12.92 -1.34
N VAL A 637 3.10 -11.84 -1.32
CA VAL A 637 1.65 -11.96 -1.46
C VAL A 637 1.22 -12.26 -2.90
N SER A 638 1.97 -11.82 -3.91
CA SER A 638 1.75 -12.20 -5.30
C SER A 638 1.93 -13.70 -5.52
N ALA A 639 2.94 -14.31 -4.88
CA ALA A 639 3.11 -15.75 -4.90
C ALA A 639 1.87 -16.48 -4.38
N ARG A 640 1.29 -15.99 -3.27
CA ARG A 640 0.05 -16.56 -2.71
C ARG A 640 -1.16 -16.30 -3.61
N ALA A 641 -1.33 -15.09 -4.14
CA ALA A 641 -2.42 -14.76 -5.05
C ALA A 641 -2.41 -15.64 -6.31
N LEU A 642 -1.23 -15.91 -6.87
CA LEU A 642 -1.09 -16.82 -8.01
C LEU A 642 -1.35 -18.28 -7.60
N ILE A 643 -0.60 -18.82 -6.65
CA ILE A 643 -0.61 -20.26 -6.34
C ILE A 643 -1.84 -20.67 -5.52
N GLN A 644 -2.18 -19.94 -4.47
CA GLN A 644 -3.30 -20.24 -3.56
C GLN A 644 -4.63 -19.62 -4.03
N GLY A 645 -4.58 -18.57 -4.85
CA GLY A 645 -5.74 -17.89 -5.44
C GLY A 645 -6.09 -18.43 -6.82
N LEU A 646 -5.37 -17.99 -7.86
CA LEU A 646 -5.65 -18.33 -9.26
C LEU A 646 -5.58 -19.84 -9.53
N PHE A 647 -4.47 -20.49 -9.16
CA PHE A 647 -4.31 -21.94 -9.31
C PHE A 647 -4.93 -22.74 -8.16
N GLY A 648 -5.28 -22.07 -7.05
CA GLY A 648 -6.09 -22.68 -6.00
C GLY A 648 -5.43 -23.79 -5.19
N ILE A 649 -4.10 -23.91 -5.18
CA ILE A 649 -3.39 -24.94 -4.40
C ILE A 649 -3.23 -24.43 -2.98
N VAL A 650 -4.01 -24.97 -2.03
CA VAL A 650 -4.02 -24.53 -0.63
C VAL A 650 -3.74 -25.72 0.30
N PRO A 651 -2.47 -25.95 0.67
CA PRO A 651 -2.13 -26.95 1.68
C PRO A 651 -2.78 -26.61 3.03
N GLN A 652 -3.35 -27.64 3.67
CA GLN A 652 -3.89 -27.61 5.02
C GLN A 652 -3.35 -28.84 5.78
N ALA A 653 -2.03 -28.97 5.83
CA ALA A 653 -1.35 -30.15 6.37
C ALA A 653 -1.68 -30.40 7.85
N LEU A 654 -2.07 -29.36 8.61
CA LEU A 654 -2.58 -29.53 9.97
C LEU A 654 -3.86 -30.39 10.01
N ASP A 655 -4.66 -30.39 8.97
CA ASP A 655 -5.86 -31.22 8.86
C ASP A 655 -5.61 -32.50 8.01
N GLY A 656 -4.39 -32.67 7.49
CA GLY A 656 -4.04 -33.76 6.56
C GLY A 656 -4.64 -33.57 5.16
N LEU A 657 -4.97 -32.33 4.79
CA LEU A 657 -5.68 -31.99 3.56
C LEU A 657 -4.87 -31.07 2.65
N CYS A 658 -5.15 -31.11 1.36
CA CYS A 658 -4.82 -30.05 0.43
C CYS A 658 -6.10 -29.66 -0.32
N ILE A 659 -6.54 -28.42 -0.17
CA ILE A 659 -7.72 -27.92 -0.87
C ILE A 659 -7.26 -27.46 -2.25
N LEU A 660 -7.86 -28.01 -3.30
CA LEU A 660 -7.74 -27.50 -4.66
C LEU A 660 -8.99 -26.67 -4.99
N ARG A 661 -8.85 -25.35 -5.04
CA ARG A 661 -9.92 -24.38 -5.35
C ARG A 661 -9.50 -23.44 -6.49
N PRO A 662 -9.44 -23.92 -7.74
CA PRO A 662 -8.99 -23.11 -8.87
C PRO A 662 -9.89 -21.87 -9.07
N GLY A 663 -9.27 -20.73 -9.34
CA GLY A 663 -9.92 -19.43 -9.53
C GLY A 663 -9.88 -18.97 -10.97
N PHE A 664 -9.98 -19.88 -11.94
CA PHE A 664 -9.85 -19.55 -13.37
C PHE A 664 -11.05 -18.76 -13.89
N PRO A 665 -10.83 -17.77 -14.78
CA PRO A 665 -11.89 -17.16 -15.56
C PRO A 665 -12.77 -18.19 -16.27
N ALA A 666 -14.05 -17.88 -16.42
CA ALA A 666 -15.03 -18.81 -16.98
C ALA A 666 -14.74 -19.22 -18.44
N ASP A 667 -14.02 -18.40 -19.20
CA ASP A 667 -13.65 -18.63 -20.60
C ASP A 667 -12.37 -19.45 -20.80
N TRP A 668 -11.70 -19.88 -19.73
CA TRP A 668 -10.51 -20.71 -19.81
C TRP A 668 -10.87 -22.19 -19.88
N ASP A 669 -10.38 -22.86 -20.93
CA ASP A 669 -10.63 -24.30 -21.15
C ASP A 669 -9.41 -25.17 -20.85
N GLU A 670 -8.21 -24.61 -20.71
CA GLU A 670 -7.01 -25.36 -20.39
C GLU A 670 -6.04 -24.56 -19.54
N VAL A 671 -5.43 -25.21 -18.54
CA VAL A 671 -4.38 -24.63 -17.68
C VAL A 671 -3.45 -25.75 -17.22
N SER A 672 -2.17 -25.46 -17.00
CA SER A 672 -1.32 -26.33 -16.18
C SER A 672 -0.44 -25.55 -15.23
N ILE A 673 -0.14 -26.18 -14.09
CA ILE A 673 0.79 -25.67 -13.09
C ILE A 673 1.68 -26.80 -12.60
N ARG A 674 2.96 -26.46 -12.39
CA ARG A 674 3.92 -27.30 -11.68
C ARG A 674 4.48 -26.53 -10.49
N THR A 675 4.49 -27.15 -9.32
CA THR A 675 5.20 -26.68 -8.13
C THR A 675 5.97 -27.85 -7.50
N PRO A 676 6.89 -27.60 -6.55
CA PRO A 676 7.58 -28.67 -5.84
C PRO A 676 6.66 -29.62 -5.07
N TYR A 677 5.49 -29.15 -4.61
CA TYR A 677 4.56 -29.95 -3.81
C TYR A 677 3.44 -30.58 -4.61
N LEU A 678 2.93 -29.88 -5.63
CA LEU A 678 1.78 -30.33 -6.40
C LEU A 678 1.82 -29.75 -7.81
N SER A 679 1.52 -30.57 -8.80
CA SER A 679 1.30 -30.17 -10.19
C SER A 679 -0.04 -30.70 -10.66
N TYR A 680 -0.74 -29.95 -11.51
CA TYR A 680 -1.91 -30.47 -12.19
C TYR A 680 -2.10 -29.88 -13.58
N SER A 681 -2.80 -30.63 -14.44
CA SER A 681 -3.39 -30.12 -15.67
C SER A 681 -4.91 -30.02 -15.51
N PHE A 682 -5.50 -28.97 -16.07
CA PHE A 682 -6.93 -28.73 -16.14
C PHE A 682 -7.35 -28.70 -17.61
N ARG A 683 -8.44 -29.39 -17.95
CA ARG A 683 -9.12 -29.29 -19.25
C ARG A 683 -10.63 -29.25 -19.07
N ARG A 684 -11.31 -28.41 -19.83
CA ARG A 684 -12.77 -28.36 -19.94
C ARG A 684 -13.23 -29.00 -21.24
N GLU A 685 -13.97 -30.11 -21.13
CA GLU A 685 -14.44 -30.87 -22.29
C GLU A 685 -15.86 -31.37 -22.06
N ASN A 686 -16.76 -31.15 -23.03
CA ASN A 686 -18.14 -31.69 -23.01
C ASN A 686 -18.94 -31.35 -21.72
N GLY A 687 -18.74 -30.14 -21.17
CA GLY A 687 -19.41 -29.70 -19.93
C GLY A 687 -18.86 -30.32 -18.65
N LYS A 688 -17.63 -30.84 -18.69
CA LYS A 688 -16.91 -31.37 -17.55
C LYS A 688 -15.56 -30.68 -17.37
N ASP A 689 -15.20 -30.47 -16.11
CA ASP A 689 -13.89 -29.99 -15.70
C ASP A 689 -13.07 -31.21 -15.24
N ILE A 690 -11.93 -31.44 -15.89
CA ILE A 690 -11.07 -32.59 -15.70
C ILE A 690 -9.73 -32.12 -15.16
N TYR A 691 -9.31 -32.68 -14.03
CA TYR A 691 -8.04 -32.39 -13.36
C TYR A 691 -7.18 -33.65 -13.28
N GLU A 692 -5.97 -33.60 -13.83
CA GLU A 692 -4.94 -34.63 -13.64
C GLU A 692 -3.93 -34.11 -12.61
N ILE A 693 -3.94 -34.68 -11.41
CA ILE A 693 -3.24 -34.16 -10.24
C ILE A 693 -2.09 -35.08 -9.88
N HIS A 694 -0.92 -34.49 -9.63
CA HIS A 694 0.25 -35.16 -9.10
C HIS A 694 0.72 -34.44 -7.83
N GLN A 695 0.78 -35.14 -6.70
CA GLN A 695 1.26 -34.59 -5.44
C GLN A 695 2.58 -35.22 -4.99
N ASN A 696 3.43 -34.38 -4.42
CA ASN A 696 4.79 -34.68 -3.95
C ASN A 696 5.04 -34.15 -2.53
N PHE A 697 3.99 -33.90 -1.74
CA PHE A 697 4.14 -33.54 -0.33
C PHE A 697 4.93 -34.62 0.42
N LYS A 698 5.80 -34.20 1.35
CA LYS A 698 6.59 -35.11 2.20
C LYS A 698 5.70 -36.13 2.93
N GLN A 699 4.55 -35.66 3.40
CA GLN A 699 3.44 -36.49 3.86
C GLN A 699 2.29 -36.30 2.87
N PRO A 700 1.84 -37.35 2.15
CA PRO A 700 0.72 -37.22 1.21
C PRO A 700 -0.54 -36.66 1.89
N LEU A 701 -1.15 -35.67 1.26
CA LEU A 701 -2.32 -34.97 1.77
C LEU A 701 -3.57 -35.45 1.01
N LYS A 702 -4.71 -35.58 1.70
CA LYS A 702 -5.97 -35.89 1.03
C LYS A 702 -6.40 -34.67 0.22
N ILE A 703 -6.56 -34.85 -1.09
CA ILE A 703 -7.04 -33.78 -1.98
C ILE A 703 -8.54 -33.56 -1.75
N ILE A 704 -8.93 -32.31 -1.55
CA ILE A 704 -10.33 -31.88 -1.56
C ILE A 704 -10.50 -30.89 -2.70
N PHE A 705 -11.24 -31.28 -3.73
CA PHE A 705 -11.57 -30.36 -4.81
C PHE A 705 -12.76 -29.50 -4.40
N ARG A 706 -12.55 -28.19 -4.22
CA ARG A 706 -13.58 -27.25 -3.80
C ARG A 706 -14.14 -26.52 -5.02
N GLN A 707 -15.27 -26.98 -5.53
CA GLN A 707 -15.97 -26.39 -6.66
C GLN A 707 -16.71 -25.12 -6.23
N ASN A 708 -16.47 -24.02 -6.92
CA ASN A 708 -17.21 -22.77 -6.74
C ASN A 708 -18.62 -22.88 -7.36
N LEU A 709 -19.66 -22.58 -6.58
CA LEU A 709 -21.06 -22.55 -7.02
C LEU A 709 -21.62 -21.13 -7.15
N GLY A 710 -20.80 -20.10 -6.89
CA GLY A 710 -21.17 -18.69 -6.85
C GLY A 710 -21.83 -18.26 -5.53
N ASP A 711 -21.92 -16.95 -5.32
CA ASP A 711 -22.48 -16.32 -4.11
C ASP A 711 -21.85 -16.81 -2.80
N GLY A 712 -20.55 -17.08 -2.83
CA GLY A 712 -19.81 -17.63 -1.67
C GLY A 712 -20.13 -19.09 -1.35
N ARG A 713 -20.87 -19.81 -2.21
CA ARG A 713 -21.20 -21.23 -2.01
C ARG A 713 -20.18 -22.13 -2.69
N TYR A 714 -19.88 -23.25 -2.02
CA TYR A 714 -18.93 -24.24 -2.50
C TYR A 714 -19.48 -25.66 -2.34
N LEU A 715 -19.03 -26.54 -3.24
CA LEU A 715 -19.22 -27.98 -3.14
C LEU A 715 -17.86 -28.67 -3.09
N ASP A 716 -17.59 -29.38 -2.00
CA ASP A 716 -16.36 -30.15 -1.86
C ASP A 716 -16.55 -31.55 -2.43
N HIS A 717 -15.61 -31.96 -3.29
CA HIS A 717 -15.50 -33.31 -3.84
C HIS A 717 -14.28 -33.97 -3.22
N GLU A 718 -14.47 -35.11 -2.56
CA GLU A 718 -13.38 -35.82 -1.89
C GLU A 718 -12.52 -36.58 -2.91
N GLY A 719 -11.22 -36.25 -2.94
CA GLY A 719 -10.19 -37.07 -3.54
C GLY A 719 -9.56 -38.03 -2.54
N THR A 720 -8.34 -38.45 -2.84
CA THR A 720 -7.52 -39.37 -2.03
C THR A 720 -6.19 -38.74 -1.64
N SER A 721 -5.35 -39.48 -0.92
CA SER A 721 -3.95 -39.14 -0.67
C SER A 721 -3.00 -39.79 -1.69
N ASP A 722 -3.51 -40.37 -2.78
CA ASP A 722 -2.67 -41.03 -3.77
C ASP A 722 -1.79 -40.01 -4.51
N PRO A 723 -0.55 -40.39 -4.91
CA PRO A 723 0.37 -39.48 -5.60
C PRO A 723 -0.15 -38.99 -6.95
N VAL A 724 -1.02 -39.75 -7.62
CA VAL A 724 -1.61 -39.42 -8.91
C VAL A 724 -3.11 -39.64 -8.86
N GLN A 725 -3.89 -38.65 -9.27
CA GLN A 725 -5.35 -38.68 -9.22
C GLN A 725 -5.94 -38.02 -10.47
N CYS A 726 -7.10 -38.49 -10.90
CA CYS A 726 -7.92 -37.81 -11.90
C CYS A 726 -9.26 -37.48 -11.26
N ILE A 727 -9.60 -36.19 -11.23
CA ILE A 727 -10.90 -35.70 -10.74
C ILE A 727 -11.67 -35.17 -11.94
N GLU A 728 -12.87 -35.69 -12.14
CA GLU A 728 -13.79 -35.28 -13.20
C GLU A 728 -15.09 -34.83 -12.54
N ILE A 729 -15.49 -33.59 -12.79
CA ILE A 729 -16.71 -33.00 -12.23
C ILE A 729 -17.51 -32.30 -13.33
N GLN A 730 -18.82 -32.12 -13.09
CA GLN A 730 -19.64 -31.30 -13.98
C GLN A 730 -19.20 -29.84 -13.88
N THR A 731 -18.97 -29.18 -15.01
CA THR A 731 -18.65 -27.75 -15.05
C THR A 731 -19.78 -26.98 -14.36
N ALA A 732 -19.44 -26.15 -13.38
CA ALA A 732 -20.42 -25.28 -12.75
C ALA A 732 -20.91 -24.26 -13.80
N GLN A 733 -22.22 -23.97 -13.82
CA GLN A 733 -22.70 -22.85 -14.62
C GLN A 733 -22.08 -21.56 -14.07
N PRO A 734 -21.56 -20.66 -14.93
CA PRO A 734 -21.08 -19.38 -14.47
C PRO A 734 -22.23 -18.68 -13.76
N VAL A 735 -22.06 -18.37 -12.49
CA VAL A 735 -22.93 -17.38 -11.86
C VAL A 735 -22.48 -16.06 -12.43
N SER A 736 -23.32 -15.46 -13.30
CA SER A 736 -23.11 -14.10 -13.76
C SER A 736 -23.00 -13.21 -12.52
N CYS A 737 -21.77 -12.83 -12.16
CA CYS A 737 -21.57 -11.65 -11.37
C CYS A 737 -22.11 -10.49 -12.21
N GLN A 738 -23.09 -9.77 -11.69
CA GLN A 738 -23.46 -8.50 -12.31
C GLN A 738 -22.18 -7.65 -12.30
N THR A 739 -21.71 -7.25 -13.48
CA THR A 739 -20.80 -6.12 -13.59
C THR A 739 -21.57 -4.95 -13.01
N PHE A 740 -21.23 -4.57 -11.78
CA PHE A 740 -21.81 -3.38 -11.21
C PHE A 740 -21.18 -2.21 -11.97
N ASP A 741 -21.99 -1.54 -12.80
CA ASP A 741 -21.69 -0.17 -13.18
C ASP A 741 -21.32 0.54 -11.89
N SER A 742 -20.10 1.11 -11.85
CA SER A 742 -19.59 1.87 -10.70
C SER A 742 -20.76 2.59 -10.05
N VAL A 743 -21.14 2.17 -8.85
CA VAL A 743 -22.26 2.83 -8.17
C VAL A 743 -21.80 4.25 -8.04
N VAL A 744 -22.41 5.15 -8.83
CA VAL A 744 -22.16 6.58 -8.72
C VAL A 744 -22.49 6.89 -7.28
N LYS A 745 -21.46 7.05 -6.43
CA LYS A 745 -21.62 7.44 -5.02
C LYS A 745 -22.66 8.53 -5.04
N THR A 746 -23.85 8.25 -4.51
CA THR A 746 -25.01 9.14 -4.64
C THR A 746 -24.54 10.51 -4.22
N VAL A 747 -24.46 11.46 -5.16
CA VAL A 747 -23.90 12.77 -4.86
C VAL A 747 -24.75 13.32 -3.73
N PRO A 748 -24.18 13.52 -2.52
CA PRO A 748 -25.00 13.87 -1.39
C PRO A 748 -25.70 15.20 -1.69
N ASP A 749 -26.98 15.29 -1.29
CA ASP A 749 -27.83 16.44 -1.57
C ASP A 749 -27.14 17.73 -1.09
N VAL A 750 -26.70 18.54 -2.06
CA VAL A 750 -25.92 19.76 -1.82
C VAL A 750 -26.67 20.78 -0.97
N VAL A 751 -28.02 20.73 -0.94
CA VAL A 751 -28.83 21.58 -0.07
C VAL A 751 -28.80 21.06 1.36
N LYS A 752 -28.92 19.75 1.56
CA LYS A 752 -28.81 19.12 2.90
C LYS A 752 -27.40 19.23 3.49
N LEU A 753 -26.37 19.25 2.65
CA LEU A 753 -24.99 19.53 3.05
C LEU A 753 -24.70 21.02 3.31
N GLY A 754 -25.66 21.91 3.01
CA GLY A 754 -25.50 23.34 3.20
C GLY A 754 -24.52 24.00 2.23
N LEU A 755 -24.38 23.46 1.02
CA LEU A 755 -23.41 23.92 0.00
C LEU A 755 -24.04 24.85 -1.06
N ALA A 756 -25.35 24.99 -1.04
CA ALA A 756 -26.08 25.88 -1.95
C ALA A 756 -25.57 27.33 -1.86
N ASP A 757 -25.54 28.03 -2.99
CA ASP A 757 -25.03 29.40 -3.05
C ASP A 757 -25.78 30.36 -2.09
N PRO A 758 -25.07 31.35 -1.53
CA PRO A 758 -25.71 32.44 -0.81
C PRO A 758 -26.75 33.14 -1.67
N THR A 759 -27.92 33.41 -1.09
CA THR A 759 -29.00 34.05 -1.84
C THR A 759 -28.58 35.48 -2.23
N GLN A 760 -28.76 35.86 -3.49
CA GLN A 760 -28.39 37.22 -3.96
C GLN A 760 -29.57 38.19 -3.81
N GLY A 761 -29.28 39.50 -3.68
CA GLY A 761 -30.27 40.58 -3.63
C GLY A 761 -30.56 41.16 -2.23
N PHE A 762 -31.48 42.13 -2.17
CA PHE A 762 -31.85 42.83 -0.94
C PHE A 762 -32.77 41.98 -0.05
N ILE A 763 -32.16 41.08 0.73
CA ILE A 763 -32.88 40.19 1.64
C ILE A 763 -32.57 40.58 3.08
N ARG A 764 -33.60 40.55 3.94
CA ARG A 764 -33.44 40.86 5.36
C ARG A 764 -32.66 39.74 6.04
N ARG A 765 -31.46 40.08 6.52
CA ARG A 765 -30.58 39.20 7.30
C ARG A 765 -30.35 39.78 8.69
N THR A 766 -30.13 38.92 9.68
CA THR A 766 -29.85 39.31 11.06
C THR A 766 -28.73 38.45 11.60
N ALA A 767 -27.59 39.06 11.92
CA ALA A 767 -26.50 38.38 12.61
C ALA A 767 -26.92 38.06 14.05
N VAL A 768 -26.57 36.87 14.53
CA VAL A 768 -26.78 36.44 15.91
C VAL A 768 -25.57 36.87 16.73
N ASP A 769 -25.80 37.46 17.91
CA ASP A 769 -24.73 37.81 18.83
C ASP A 769 -24.27 36.56 19.60
N LEU A 770 -23.05 36.11 19.34
CA LEU A 770 -22.43 34.95 19.99
C LEU A 770 -21.40 35.35 21.05
N SER A 771 -21.20 36.65 21.31
CA SER A 771 -20.08 37.17 22.12
C SER A 771 -20.00 36.57 23.52
N SER A 772 -21.14 36.30 24.15
CA SER A 772 -21.22 35.70 25.49
C SER A 772 -20.95 34.19 25.51
N ALA A 773 -21.00 33.52 24.36
CA ALA A 773 -20.84 32.08 24.23
C ALA A 773 -19.43 31.66 23.77
N PHE A 774 -18.61 32.58 23.23
CA PHE A 774 -17.26 32.25 22.77
C PHE A 774 -16.37 31.75 23.92
N ASN A 775 -15.70 30.61 23.70
CA ASN A 775 -14.85 29.96 24.69
C ASN A 775 -13.35 29.98 24.32
N ALA A 776 -12.99 30.28 23.06
CA ALA A 776 -11.60 30.32 22.58
C ALA A 776 -11.38 31.35 21.45
N GLU A 777 -10.12 31.55 21.08
CA GLU A 777 -9.72 32.16 19.80
C GLU A 777 -9.54 31.06 18.75
N VAL A 778 -9.88 31.34 17.48
CA VAL A 778 -9.86 30.31 16.43
C VAL A 778 -8.47 29.68 16.24
N ASP A 779 -7.41 30.45 16.47
CA ASP A 779 -6.03 29.98 16.34
C ASP A 779 -5.51 29.20 17.56
N ASP A 780 -6.32 29.05 18.62
CA ASP A 780 -5.98 28.22 19.79
C ASP A 780 -5.98 26.72 19.46
N ILE A 781 -6.66 26.29 18.38
CA ILE A 781 -6.98 24.88 18.09
C ILE A 781 -5.79 23.93 18.19
N PHE A 782 -4.60 24.30 17.71
CA PHE A 782 -3.39 23.47 17.82
C PHE A 782 -2.37 24.01 18.85
N LYS A 783 -2.68 25.11 19.54
CA LYS A 783 -1.88 25.63 20.66
C LYS A 783 -2.25 24.94 21.99
N GLN A 784 -3.41 24.32 22.06
CA GLN A 784 -3.87 23.53 23.21
C GLN A 784 -3.11 22.20 23.34
N GLN A 785 -3.14 21.63 24.54
CA GLN A 785 -2.82 20.22 24.76
C GLN A 785 -4.09 19.45 25.13
N TYR A 786 -4.45 18.47 24.31
CA TYR A 786 -5.60 17.60 24.47
C TYR A 786 -5.20 16.36 25.26
N LEU A 787 -5.21 16.47 26.60
CA LEU A 787 -4.68 15.44 27.50
C LEU A 787 -5.74 14.50 28.08
N SER A 788 -7.04 14.77 27.88
CA SER A 788 -8.12 13.96 28.44
C SER A 788 -9.41 14.12 27.63
N PRO A 789 -10.19 13.05 27.41
CA PRO A 789 -9.91 11.66 27.78
C PRO A 789 -8.83 11.04 26.88
N ARG A 790 -7.97 10.16 27.42
CA ARG A 790 -6.94 9.43 26.67
C ARG A 790 -7.06 7.92 26.96
N PRO A 791 -6.65 7.03 26.05
CA PRO A 791 -6.75 5.60 26.27
C PRO A 791 -5.97 5.17 27.51
N ALA A 792 -6.55 4.27 28.31
CA ALA A 792 -5.88 3.65 29.45
C ALA A 792 -4.91 2.53 29.03
N VAL A 793 -4.78 2.29 27.73
CA VAL A 793 -3.97 1.24 27.10
C VAL A 793 -2.85 1.86 26.27
N THR A 794 -1.79 1.08 26.03
CA THR A 794 -0.67 1.55 25.19
C THR A 794 -1.04 1.31 23.73
N THR A 795 -1.17 2.37 22.94
CA THR A 795 -1.74 2.36 21.57
C THR A 795 -1.07 3.43 20.72
N LEU A 796 -1.22 3.38 19.40
CA LEU A 796 -1.06 4.58 18.57
C LEU A 796 -2.24 5.53 18.82
N GLN A 797 -1.97 6.83 18.89
CA GLN A 797 -2.98 7.86 19.12
C GLN A 797 -2.55 9.20 18.51
N ILE A 798 -3.51 10.08 18.24
CA ILE A 798 -3.20 11.44 17.77
C ILE A 798 -2.31 12.18 18.79
N PRO A 799 -1.27 12.93 18.37
CA PRO A 799 -0.43 13.71 19.26
C PRO A 799 -1.21 14.69 20.15
N VAL A 800 -0.63 15.11 21.28
CA VAL A 800 -1.31 16.00 22.26
C VAL A 800 -1.72 17.37 21.73
N GLN A 801 -1.10 17.84 20.65
CA GLN A 801 -1.52 19.07 19.98
C GLN A 801 -2.78 18.90 19.11
N GLY A 802 -3.32 17.68 18.97
CA GLY A 802 -4.57 17.40 18.24
C GLY A 802 -4.39 17.33 16.71
N VAL A 803 -3.16 17.17 16.23
CA VAL A 803 -2.80 17.03 14.81
C VAL A 803 -1.44 16.32 14.68
N GLY A 804 -1.24 15.64 13.55
CA GLY A 804 -0.06 14.79 13.30
C GLY A 804 -0.37 13.31 13.51
N GLU A 805 0.66 12.47 13.37
CA GLU A 805 0.61 11.02 13.57
C GLU A 805 1.98 10.52 14.08
N TRP A 806 2.19 9.21 14.24
CA TRP A 806 3.35 8.68 14.95
C TRP A 806 4.71 8.86 14.24
N CYS A 807 4.74 8.90 12.91
CA CYS A 807 5.89 9.26 12.09
C CYS A 807 6.23 10.74 12.26
N HIS A 808 5.23 11.62 12.28
CA HIS A 808 5.38 13.07 12.49
C HIS A 808 4.69 13.56 13.78
N PRO A 809 5.12 13.09 14.97
CA PRO A 809 4.38 13.32 16.21
C PRO A 809 4.51 14.76 16.72
N LEU A 810 5.41 15.54 16.13
CA LEU A 810 5.65 16.96 16.45
C LEU A 810 5.17 17.89 15.32
N TYR A 811 4.45 17.37 14.33
CA TYR A 811 3.84 18.20 13.29
C TYR A 811 2.89 19.21 13.93
N LEU A 812 3.01 20.47 13.51
CA LEU A 812 2.22 21.58 14.02
C LEU A 812 2.02 22.63 12.93
N PRO A 813 0.82 22.73 12.32
CA PRO A 813 0.52 23.74 11.32
C PRO A 813 0.34 25.12 11.94
N GLU A 814 0.64 26.17 11.18
CA GLU A 814 0.44 27.55 11.61
C GLU A 814 -1.01 28.01 11.34
N ILE A 815 -1.77 28.22 12.41
CA ILE A 815 -3.08 28.88 12.36
C ILE A 815 -2.92 30.29 12.91
N ASN A 816 -3.42 31.28 12.16
CA ASN A 816 -3.30 32.70 12.49
C ASN A 816 -4.42 33.49 11.82
N ASP A 817 -5.28 34.12 12.62
CA ASP A 817 -6.42 34.90 12.13
C ASP A 817 -6.19 36.41 12.08
N SER A 818 -4.95 36.89 12.29
CA SER A 818 -4.64 38.32 12.38
C SER A 818 -5.11 39.10 11.15
N VAL A 819 -4.90 38.56 9.94
CA VAL A 819 -5.35 39.20 8.70
C VAL A 819 -6.88 39.16 8.59
N PHE A 820 -7.51 38.03 8.86
CA PHE A 820 -8.96 37.93 8.97
C PHE A 820 -9.57 38.99 9.92
N ARG A 821 -8.95 39.24 11.08
CA ARG A 821 -9.40 40.28 12.03
C ARG A 821 -9.38 41.69 11.42
N THR A 822 -8.41 41.98 10.54
CA THR A 822 -8.34 43.29 9.84
C THR A 822 -9.45 43.51 8.82
N CYS A 823 -10.05 42.43 8.31
CA CYS A 823 -11.17 42.48 7.38
C CYS A 823 -12.48 42.86 8.06
N ILE A 824 -12.54 42.85 9.39
CA ILE A 824 -13.73 43.19 10.18
C ILE A 824 -13.90 44.72 10.22
N ARG A 825 -15.08 45.21 9.84
CA ARG A 825 -15.44 46.63 9.86
C ARG A 825 -16.70 46.82 10.69
N ALA A 826 -16.63 47.71 11.68
CA ALA A 826 -17.74 47.97 12.61
C ALA A 826 -18.35 46.69 13.24
N GLY A 827 -17.49 45.76 13.66
CA GLY A 827 -17.90 44.49 14.29
C GLY A 827 -18.52 43.47 13.33
N THR A 828 -18.38 43.67 12.02
CA THR A 828 -18.95 42.82 10.97
C THR A 828 -17.87 42.37 9.99
N PHE A 829 -17.86 41.08 9.66
CA PHE A 829 -17.13 40.50 8.55
C PHE A 829 -18.09 40.21 7.39
N GLU A 830 -17.67 40.44 6.15
CA GLU A 830 -18.49 40.16 4.96
C GLU A 830 -17.79 39.14 4.05
N ALA A 831 -18.48 38.04 3.73
CA ALA A 831 -18.02 37.03 2.77
C ALA A 831 -19.17 36.59 1.86
N ALA A 832 -18.91 36.54 0.56
CA ALA A 832 -19.90 36.16 -0.47
C ALA A 832 -21.27 36.87 -0.34
N GLY A 833 -21.26 38.15 0.05
CA GLY A 833 -22.46 38.98 0.23
C GLY A 833 -23.23 38.72 1.54
N ILE A 834 -22.69 37.91 2.45
CA ILE A 834 -23.26 37.65 3.78
C ILE A 834 -22.42 38.35 4.84
N ARG A 835 -23.10 39.08 5.72
CA ARG A 835 -22.51 39.79 6.86
C ARG A 835 -22.63 38.95 8.12
N PHE A 836 -21.54 38.81 8.86
CA PHE A 836 -21.42 38.05 10.09
C PHE A 836 -20.92 38.94 11.22
N SER A 837 -21.50 38.81 12.42
CA SER A 837 -20.96 39.50 13.60
C SER A 837 -19.81 38.69 14.17
N THR A 838 -18.66 39.33 14.35
CA THR A 838 -17.46 38.71 14.93
C THR A 838 -16.52 39.81 15.47
N PRO A 839 -15.83 39.59 16.61
CA PRO A 839 -15.03 40.63 17.25
C PRO A 839 -13.67 40.83 16.58
N VAL A 840 -13.12 42.05 16.68
CA VAL A 840 -11.76 42.38 16.19
C VAL A 840 -10.62 41.89 17.09
N VAL A 841 -10.92 41.63 18.37
CA VAL A 841 -9.94 41.23 19.40
C VAL A 841 -10.60 40.23 20.35
N GLY A 842 -9.82 39.24 20.82
CA GLY A 842 -10.25 38.24 21.80
C GLY A 842 -11.07 37.11 21.17
N LYS A 843 -11.71 36.31 22.03
CA LYS A 843 -12.44 35.08 21.67
C LYS A 843 -13.45 35.31 20.53
N ASN A 844 -13.44 34.44 19.54
CA ASN A 844 -14.27 34.53 18.33
C ASN A 844 -14.83 33.19 17.85
N VAL A 845 -14.69 32.13 18.65
CA VAL A 845 -15.21 30.80 18.33
C VAL A 845 -15.77 30.11 19.56
N ILE A 846 -16.83 29.32 19.34
CA ILE A 846 -17.38 28.37 20.30
C ILE A 846 -16.87 27.00 19.88
N TYR A 847 -15.76 26.54 20.46
CA TYR A 847 -15.27 25.19 20.24
C TYR A 847 -16.07 24.16 21.04
N THR A 848 -16.26 23.02 20.41
CA THR A 848 -16.84 21.79 20.97
C THR A 848 -15.93 20.63 20.62
N SER A 849 -15.84 19.64 21.50
CA SER A 849 -15.04 18.43 21.30
C SER A 849 -15.42 17.35 22.30
N LEU A 850 -15.01 16.10 22.05
CA LEU A 850 -15.02 15.04 23.05
C LEU A 850 -13.80 15.08 23.99
N TRP A 851 -12.83 15.96 23.73
CA TRP A 851 -11.79 16.34 24.69
C TRP A 851 -12.33 17.23 25.80
N ASP A 852 -11.84 17.05 27.03
CA ASP A 852 -12.24 17.84 28.21
C ASP A 852 -11.90 19.33 28.11
N ASN A 853 -11.07 19.72 27.13
CA ASN A 853 -10.73 21.11 26.83
C ASN A 853 -11.98 21.94 26.46
N PHE A 854 -13.00 21.31 25.88
CA PHE A 854 -14.21 21.97 25.38
C PHE A 854 -15.46 21.15 25.70
N PRO A 855 -16.66 21.76 25.76
CA PRO A 855 -17.89 20.99 25.94
C PRO A 855 -18.17 20.13 24.70
N ASN A 856 -18.80 18.97 24.89
CA ASN A 856 -19.23 18.10 23.79
C ASN A 856 -20.34 18.72 22.92
N GLU A 857 -21.12 19.63 23.49
CA GLU A 857 -22.08 20.45 22.78
C GLU A 857 -22.15 21.88 23.32
N ALA A 858 -22.52 22.81 22.44
CA ALA A 858 -22.78 24.21 22.80
C ALA A 858 -24.12 24.66 22.23
N VAL A 859 -24.91 25.37 23.03
CA VAL A 859 -26.27 25.82 22.67
C VAL A 859 -26.32 27.33 22.67
N VAL A 860 -26.79 27.93 21.58
CA VAL A 860 -27.00 29.37 21.44
C VAL A 860 -28.48 29.67 21.18
N PRO A 861 -29.09 30.63 21.88
CA PRO A 861 -30.49 30.97 21.66
C PRO A 861 -30.69 31.59 20.27
N LEU A 862 -31.79 31.22 19.61
CA LEU A 862 -32.20 31.82 18.34
C LEU A 862 -33.59 32.42 18.48
N GLU A 863 -33.83 33.51 17.76
CA GLU A 863 -35.11 34.23 17.79
C GLU A 863 -35.72 34.42 16.41
N GLY A 864 -37.05 34.58 16.39
CA GLY A 864 -37.80 34.90 15.18
C GLY A 864 -38.03 33.69 14.28
N LYS A 865 -38.09 33.95 12.96
CA LYS A 865 -38.24 32.94 11.90
C LYS A 865 -37.18 33.21 10.84
N ALA A 866 -36.63 32.15 10.27
CA ALA A 866 -35.65 32.22 9.20
C ALA A 866 -35.87 31.07 8.23
N ARG A 867 -35.56 31.30 6.95
CA ARG A 867 -35.52 30.27 5.91
C ARG A 867 -34.14 29.64 5.75
N PHE A 868 -33.07 30.36 6.13
CA PHE A 868 -31.70 29.85 6.12
C PHE A 868 -30.93 30.39 7.33
N ALA A 869 -29.98 29.59 7.82
CA ALA A 869 -28.88 30.05 8.67
C ALA A 869 -27.56 29.90 7.91
N TYR A 870 -26.83 31.00 7.77
CA TYR A 870 -25.45 30.98 7.30
C TYR A 870 -24.53 30.83 8.51
N LEU A 871 -23.59 29.89 8.42
CA LEU A 871 -22.70 29.50 9.51
C LEU A 871 -21.26 29.73 9.09
N LEU A 872 -20.45 30.38 9.93
CA LEU A 872 -18.99 30.31 9.82
C LEU A 872 -18.48 29.27 10.81
N LEU A 873 -17.78 28.27 10.31
CA LEU A 873 -17.29 27.13 11.08
C LEU A 873 -15.78 26.94 10.84
N ALA A 874 -15.08 26.44 11.85
CA ALA A 874 -13.64 26.15 11.80
C ALA A 874 -13.35 24.93 12.68
N GLY A 875 -12.41 24.07 12.30
CA GLY A 875 -12.08 22.92 13.12
C GLY A 875 -11.15 21.92 12.45
N SER A 876 -10.89 20.81 13.13
CA SER A 876 -10.05 19.72 12.65
C SER A 876 -10.88 18.53 12.15
N THR A 877 -10.25 17.69 11.35
CA THR A 877 -10.66 16.32 11.00
C THR A 877 -9.41 15.55 10.62
N ASN A 878 -9.50 14.22 10.53
CA ASN A 878 -8.40 13.36 10.10
C ASN A 878 -8.92 12.27 9.13
N PRO A 879 -8.03 11.51 8.46
CA PRO A 879 -8.42 10.53 7.45
C PRO A 879 -9.37 9.46 8.00
N MET A 880 -9.17 8.99 9.24
CA MET A 880 -10.00 7.96 9.88
C MET A 880 -11.40 8.46 10.30
N GLN A 881 -11.67 9.76 10.13
CA GLN A 881 -12.98 10.38 10.34
C GLN A 881 -13.66 10.76 9.01
N THR A 882 -13.31 10.06 7.92
CA THR A 882 -13.93 10.20 6.60
C THR A 882 -15.27 9.47 6.49
N HIS A 883 -16.21 10.03 5.72
CA HIS A 883 -17.56 9.47 5.47
C HIS A 883 -18.42 9.22 6.73
N ILE A 884 -17.98 9.74 7.87
CA ILE A 884 -18.69 9.71 9.14
C ILE A 884 -18.97 11.13 9.63
N ASP A 885 -20.12 11.31 10.29
CA ASP A 885 -20.48 12.60 10.88
C ASP A 885 -19.48 12.98 11.96
N ASN A 886 -18.74 14.06 11.75
CA ASN A 886 -17.85 14.59 12.78
C ASN A 886 -18.63 15.39 13.83
N ALA A 887 -19.65 16.11 13.38
CA ALA A 887 -20.53 16.90 14.25
C ALA A 887 -21.89 17.17 13.60
N TRP A 888 -22.85 17.59 14.41
CA TRP A 888 -24.16 18.06 13.99
C TRP A 888 -24.38 19.52 14.39
N VAL A 889 -24.96 20.29 13.47
CA VAL A 889 -25.60 21.58 13.76
C VAL A 889 -27.11 21.35 13.78
N LEU A 890 -27.71 21.51 14.95
CA LEU A 890 -29.13 21.24 15.20
C LEU A 890 -29.84 22.58 15.42
N VAL A 891 -30.96 22.82 14.73
CA VAL A 891 -31.81 23.97 14.99
C VAL A 891 -33.15 23.51 15.53
N ASP A 892 -33.41 23.85 16.79
CA ASP A 892 -34.67 23.54 17.46
C ASP A 892 -35.69 24.66 17.24
N TYR A 893 -36.94 24.25 17.08
CA TYR A 893 -38.09 25.14 16.97
C TYR A 893 -38.90 25.17 18.27
N GLN A 894 -39.67 26.24 18.47
CA GLN A 894 -40.55 26.39 19.64
C GLN A 894 -41.66 25.32 19.71
N ASP A 895 -41.99 24.68 18.59
CA ASP A 895 -42.96 23.59 18.52
C ASP A 895 -42.37 22.21 18.89
N GLY A 896 -41.08 22.16 19.25
CA GLY A 896 -40.36 20.93 19.62
C GLY A 896 -39.75 20.16 18.45
N SER A 897 -40.00 20.58 17.20
CA SER A 897 -39.35 19.99 16.03
C SER A 897 -37.92 20.49 15.83
N ARG A 898 -37.16 19.83 14.95
CA ARG A 898 -35.73 20.09 14.72
C ARG A 898 -35.34 19.91 13.26
N ASP A 899 -34.45 20.78 12.78
CA ASP A 899 -33.69 20.58 11.54
C ASP A 899 -32.21 20.27 11.88
N THR A 900 -31.55 19.44 11.07
CA THR A 900 -30.16 18.98 11.29
C THR A 900 -29.31 19.20 10.05
N LEU A 901 -28.14 19.82 10.23
CA LEU A 901 -27.06 19.86 9.25
C LEU A 901 -25.89 19.00 9.77
N ARG A 902 -25.52 17.99 9.00
CA ARG A 902 -24.41 17.07 9.30
C ARG A 902 -23.10 17.66 8.79
N LEU A 903 -22.01 17.57 9.55
CA LEU A 903 -20.66 17.92 9.11
C LEU A 903 -19.90 16.63 8.75
N LEU A 904 -19.71 16.41 7.46
CA LEU A 904 -19.34 15.14 6.84
C LEU A 904 -18.16 15.35 5.86
N PRO A 905 -16.93 14.94 6.25
CA PRO A 905 -15.78 14.86 5.37
C PRO A 905 -15.96 13.81 4.26
N PRO A 906 -15.40 14.03 3.06
CA PRO A 906 -14.70 15.23 2.59
C PRO A 906 -15.64 16.24 1.93
N PHE A 907 -16.95 16.14 2.17
CA PHE A 907 -17.97 16.82 1.38
C PHE A 907 -18.25 18.24 1.83
N ASN A 908 -18.61 18.41 3.10
CA ASN A 908 -18.96 19.73 3.64
C ASN A 908 -18.23 20.10 4.92
N TRP A 909 -17.24 19.32 5.32
CA TRP A 909 -16.35 19.61 6.45
C TRP A 909 -14.92 19.48 5.96
N CYS A 910 -14.13 20.55 6.06
CA CYS A 910 -12.71 20.58 5.70
C CYS A 910 -11.87 20.85 6.95
N PRO A 911 -10.67 20.27 7.07
CA PRO A 911 -9.76 20.63 8.16
C PRO A 911 -9.27 22.07 8.01
N ILE A 912 -9.03 22.75 9.14
CA ILE A 912 -8.65 24.16 9.16
C ILE A 912 -7.29 24.41 8.49
N GLU A 913 -6.33 23.50 8.63
CA GLU A 913 -4.94 23.73 8.23
C GLU A 913 -4.69 23.57 6.73
N GLN A 914 -5.52 22.82 6.01
CA GLN A 914 -5.23 22.42 4.63
C GLN A 914 -6.46 22.26 3.73
N ASP A 915 -6.24 22.10 2.43
CA ASP A 915 -7.29 21.77 1.45
C ASP A 915 -7.22 20.32 0.96
N TYR A 916 -8.36 19.71 0.63
CA TYR A 916 -8.42 18.33 0.15
C TYR A 916 -7.72 18.12 -1.19
N PHE A 917 -7.08 16.95 -1.35
CA PHE A 917 -6.53 16.50 -2.62
C PHE A 917 -7.64 15.82 -3.45
N VAL A 918 -7.75 16.18 -4.73
CA VAL A 918 -8.76 15.65 -5.64
C VAL A 918 -8.08 15.38 -6.97
N ASP A 919 -8.16 14.15 -7.45
CA ASP A 919 -7.59 13.72 -8.73
C ASP A 919 -8.64 13.25 -9.73
N GLY A 920 -9.91 13.12 -9.31
CA GLY A 920 -10.98 12.59 -10.14
C GLY A 920 -10.87 11.09 -10.42
N LYS A 921 -9.98 10.39 -9.70
CA LYS A 921 -9.79 8.94 -9.72
C LYS A 921 -10.18 8.40 -8.35
N ALA A 922 -9.21 8.18 -7.46
CA ALA A 922 -9.45 7.69 -6.11
C ALA A 922 -9.98 8.77 -5.15
N PHE A 923 -9.58 10.03 -5.34
CA PHE A 923 -9.89 11.11 -4.40
C PHE A 923 -10.86 12.09 -5.04
N SER A 924 -12.08 12.13 -4.50
CA SER A 924 -13.14 13.00 -5.00
C SER A 924 -13.92 13.69 -3.87
N THR A 925 -14.52 14.83 -4.20
CA THR A 925 -15.41 15.57 -3.29
C THR A 925 -16.59 16.12 -4.09
N VAL A 926 -17.59 16.66 -3.37
CA VAL A 926 -18.81 17.23 -3.95
C VAL A 926 -18.57 18.53 -4.72
N LYS A 927 -19.42 18.78 -5.72
CA LYS A 927 -19.51 20.05 -6.43
C LYS A 927 -20.91 20.66 -6.25
N PRO A 928 -21.05 21.93 -5.82
CA PRO A 928 -19.97 22.85 -5.45
C PRO A 928 -19.34 22.51 -4.08
N ARG A 929 -18.03 22.72 -3.94
CA ARG A 929 -17.26 22.60 -2.67
C ARG A 929 -17.64 23.72 -1.68
N PRO A 930 -17.45 23.57 -0.35
CA PRO A 930 -17.73 24.62 0.63
C PRO A 930 -17.05 25.95 0.28
N ILE A 931 -17.72 27.07 0.54
CA ILE A 931 -17.04 28.37 0.49
C ILE A 931 -16.08 28.43 1.68
N ARG A 932 -14.80 28.64 1.42
CA ARG A 932 -13.76 28.78 2.43
C ARG A 932 -13.18 30.19 2.44
N ILE A 933 -12.75 30.63 3.62
CA ILE A 933 -12.11 31.91 3.87
C ILE A 933 -10.73 31.64 4.46
N CYS A 934 -9.69 32.04 3.76
CA CYS A 934 -8.30 31.93 4.23
C CYS A 934 -8.05 32.96 5.34
N LEU A 935 -7.59 32.50 6.50
CA LEU A 935 -7.39 33.33 7.68
C LEU A 935 -6.19 34.29 7.52
N GLY A 936 -5.12 33.82 6.87
CA GLY A 936 -3.90 34.57 6.66
C GLY A 936 -3.95 35.58 5.51
N THR A 937 -4.97 35.53 4.64
CA THR A 937 -5.09 36.46 3.49
C THR A 937 -6.45 37.16 3.39
N GLY A 938 -7.50 36.58 3.96
CA GLY A 938 -8.89 37.03 3.79
C GLY A 938 -9.53 36.58 2.46
N ASP A 939 -8.84 35.78 1.64
CA ASP A 939 -9.38 35.30 0.36
C ASP A 939 -10.59 34.40 0.57
N VAL A 940 -11.60 34.54 -0.29
CA VAL A 940 -12.83 33.74 -0.27
C VAL A 940 -12.94 32.94 -1.55
N SER A 941 -12.93 31.60 -1.45
CA SER A 941 -13.02 30.71 -2.60
C SER A 941 -13.73 29.40 -2.25
N ARG A 942 -14.36 28.76 -3.23
CA ARG A 942 -14.77 27.35 -3.10
C ARG A 942 -13.62 26.36 -3.36
N ASP A 943 -12.50 26.87 -3.86
CA ASP A 943 -11.29 26.10 -4.14
C ASP A 943 -10.06 26.96 -3.83
N LEU A 944 -9.58 26.85 -2.58
CA LEU A 944 -8.37 27.58 -2.14
C LEU A 944 -7.11 26.90 -2.71
N GLY A 945 -7.11 25.58 -2.89
CA GLY A 945 -6.02 24.87 -3.54
C GLY A 945 -5.74 25.39 -4.96
N ALA A 946 -6.79 25.56 -5.77
CA ALA A 946 -6.66 26.14 -7.11
C ALA A 946 -6.23 27.62 -7.07
N LEU A 947 -6.76 28.41 -6.12
CA LEU A 947 -6.40 29.82 -5.95
C LEU A 947 -4.90 30.00 -5.64
N TYR A 948 -4.35 29.13 -4.79
CA TYR A 948 -2.93 29.13 -4.42
C TYR A 948 -2.05 28.22 -5.28
N GLN A 949 -2.60 27.66 -6.37
CA GLN A 949 -1.89 26.81 -7.32
C GLN A 949 -1.24 25.57 -6.69
N ILE A 950 -1.89 25.00 -5.67
CA ILE A 950 -1.45 23.80 -4.95
C ILE A 950 -1.79 22.56 -5.77
N LYS A 951 -0.79 21.99 -6.44
CA LYS A 951 -0.96 20.82 -7.33
C LYS A 951 -0.62 19.48 -6.68
N ALA A 952 0.39 19.44 -5.82
CA ALA A 952 0.85 18.21 -5.19
C ALA A 952 -0.12 17.72 -4.10
N VAL A 953 0.02 16.44 -3.75
CA VAL A 953 -0.72 15.83 -2.66
C VAL A 953 -0.23 16.32 -1.28
N TYR A 954 1.07 16.63 -1.16
CA TYR A 954 1.67 17.27 0.00
C TYR A 954 1.78 18.79 -0.16
N GLY A 955 2.02 19.50 0.95
CA GLY A 955 2.14 20.97 0.95
C GLY A 955 0.81 21.68 0.69
N ARG A 956 -0.31 21.06 1.09
CA ARG A 956 -1.66 21.60 0.92
C ARG A 956 -2.08 22.53 2.07
N GLU A 957 -1.14 22.90 2.93
CA GLU A 957 -1.35 23.84 4.02
C GLU A 957 -1.79 25.21 3.50
N LEU A 958 -2.77 25.81 4.16
CA LEU A 958 -3.33 27.11 3.80
C LEU A 958 -2.73 28.19 4.70
N PRO A 959 -2.36 29.38 4.17
CA PRO A 959 -1.78 30.45 4.97
C PRO A 959 -2.65 30.85 6.16
N GLY A 960 -2.17 30.60 7.39
CA GLY A 960 -2.92 30.88 8.63
C GLY A 960 -4.15 29.99 8.85
N GLY A 961 -4.37 28.96 8.01
CA GLY A 961 -5.57 28.12 8.00
C GLY A 961 -6.75 28.73 7.25
N ALA A 962 -7.87 28.01 7.20
CA ALA A 962 -9.09 28.49 6.56
C ALA A 962 -10.36 27.99 7.25
N ILE A 963 -11.31 28.92 7.43
CA ILE A 963 -12.65 28.66 7.94
C ILE A 963 -13.60 28.39 6.77
N GLN A 964 -14.77 27.83 7.03
CA GLN A 964 -15.76 27.51 6.00
C GLN A 964 -17.13 28.10 6.30
N MET A 965 -17.86 28.41 5.23
CA MET A 965 -19.22 28.91 5.28
C MET A 965 -20.20 27.87 4.74
N LEU A 966 -21.20 27.53 5.55
CA LEU A 966 -22.31 26.65 5.16
C LEU A 966 -23.66 27.38 5.25
N LYS A 967 -24.61 26.99 4.40
CA LYS A 967 -25.98 27.52 4.33
C LYS A 967 -26.98 26.44 4.76
N MET A 968 -27.35 26.41 6.03
CA MET A 968 -28.34 25.48 6.56
C MET A 968 -29.77 25.87 6.13
N PRO A 969 -30.53 25.00 5.45
CA PRO A 969 -31.96 25.20 5.20
C PRO A 969 -32.76 25.10 6.50
N LEU A 970 -33.72 26.00 6.68
CA LEU A 970 -34.60 26.07 7.85
C LEU A 970 -36.07 26.20 7.45
N ASN A 971 -36.97 25.75 8.33
CA ASN A 971 -38.40 25.97 8.16
C ASN A 971 -38.82 27.43 8.44
N SER A 972 -39.03 28.20 7.37
CA SER A 972 -39.45 29.61 7.43
C SER A 972 -40.79 29.89 8.11
N ARG A 973 -41.64 28.85 8.28
CA ARG A 973 -42.95 28.98 8.94
C ARG A 973 -42.86 28.83 10.45
N LYS A 974 -41.80 28.22 10.98
CA LYS A 974 -41.63 27.91 12.40
C LYS A 974 -40.82 28.98 13.13
N ARG A 975 -41.06 29.13 14.43
CA ARG A 975 -40.28 30.02 15.31
C ARG A 975 -39.07 29.29 15.84
N LEU A 976 -37.89 29.88 15.69
CA LEU A 976 -36.63 29.35 16.19
C LEU A 976 -36.59 29.39 17.73
N ARG A 977 -35.88 28.44 18.32
CA ARG A 977 -35.59 28.37 19.76
C ARG A 977 -34.09 28.44 20.04
N SER A 978 -33.31 27.57 19.39
CA SER A 978 -31.87 27.46 19.64
C SER A 978 -31.15 26.80 18.49
N LEU A 979 -29.84 27.03 18.41
CA LEU A 979 -28.90 26.26 17.62
C LEU A 979 -27.95 25.52 18.56
N THR A 980 -27.73 24.24 18.31
CA THR A 980 -26.77 23.40 19.04
C THR A 980 -25.69 22.92 18.08
N LEU A 981 -24.42 23.16 18.41
CA LEU A 981 -23.29 22.47 17.81
C LEU A 981 -22.93 21.29 18.70
N ARG A 982 -22.92 20.06 18.17
CA ARG A 982 -22.61 18.83 18.92
C ARG A 982 -21.56 18.02 18.17
N VAL A 983 -20.45 17.70 18.83
CA VAL A 983 -19.41 16.81 18.27
C VAL A 983 -19.78 15.35 18.51
N LEU A 984 -19.42 14.50 17.54
CA LEU A 984 -19.69 13.07 17.56
C LEU A 984 -18.42 12.21 17.42
N SER A 985 -17.38 12.73 16.77
CA SER A 985 -16.13 12.00 16.53
C SER A 985 -15.10 12.26 17.61
N ASN A 986 -14.31 11.22 17.94
CA ASN A 986 -13.08 11.36 18.72
C ASN A 986 -12.03 12.15 17.92
N ASP A 987 -11.02 12.67 18.61
CA ASP A 987 -9.84 13.32 18.01
C ASP A 987 -10.10 14.57 17.14
N VAL A 988 -11.31 15.12 17.16
CA VAL A 988 -11.68 16.33 16.41
C VAL A 988 -12.18 17.47 17.29
N VAL A 989 -11.96 18.69 16.81
CA VAL A 989 -12.44 19.93 17.44
C VAL A 989 -13.24 20.70 16.40
N VAL A 990 -14.47 21.06 16.75
CA VAL A 990 -15.41 21.73 15.83
C VAL A 990 -15.87 23.04 16.45
N GLY A 991 -15.75 24.13 15.70
CA GLY A 991 -15.98 25.49 16.16
C GLY A 991 -17.06 26.22 15.38
N LEU A 992 -17.95 26.90 16.10
CA LEU A 992 -18.90 27.87 15.54
C LEU A 992 -18.41 29.30 15.79
N MET A 993 -18.13 30.03 14.71
CA MET A 993 -17.61 31.41 14.78
C MET A 993 -18.71 32.46 14.62
N ALA A 994 -19.69 32.23 13.74
CA ALA A 994 -20.77 33.18 13.50
C ALA A 994 -22.02 32.52 12.92
N VAL A 995 -23.18 33.12 13.19
CA VAL A 995 -24.47 32.74 12.60
C VAL A 995 -25.19 33.98 12.06
N THR A 996 -25.69 33.90 10.84
CA THR A 996 -26.55 34.93 10.23
C THR A 996 -27.84 34.31 9.71
N LEU A 997 -28.97 34.80 10.21
CA LEU A 997 -30.31 34.33 9.87
C LEU A 997 -30.89 35.12 8.69
N GLU A 998 -31.41 34.42 7.68
CA GLU A 998 -32.11 35.02 6.53
C GLU A 998 -33.62 34.79 6.64
N LYS A 999 -34.43 35.86 6.57
CA LYS A 999 -35.89 35.77 6.69
C LYS A 999 -36.59 35.26 5.44
#